data_AF-A0A7Y5MNK6-F1
#
_entry.id   AF-A0A7Y5MNK6-F1
#
_cell.length_a   1.000
_cell.length_b   1.000
_cell.length_c   1.000
_cell.angle_alpha   90.00
_cell.angle_beta   90.00
_cell.angle_gamma   90.00
#
_symmetry.space_group_name_H-M   'P 1'
#
loop_
_entity.id
_entity.type
_entity.pdbx_description
1 polymer ?
#
loop_
_entity_poly.entity_id
_entity_poly.type
_entity_poly.pdbx_seq_one_letter_code
_entity_poly.pdbx_strand_id
1 'polypeptide(L)'
;MAFSLTILPVCMGGPIPIRDLDPDEAGKVSFSRDIRPILDHKCLGCHSGKKPKGMFDVTSVENLLKEGGSAGPGVIPGKPDQSAVVLYVSGLLEPQMPKDEPPLSEEEVDLIRLWILGGARDDTGLEAEEAADANSVPDRHISEGPSPEEIQEILFVADPAEQLIRKRNLRLAYLPPAPTPPEVKAPVYNPIDRFIAARWESEADPGLSLFVPDVCDDATFLRRACLDLIGRIPTVEEVQAFLGDREPGKRERLVDSLLARNEEYAAHWTPFWEDALCSNGNHQGGVGTHGNYRDWAYDSFLRNKPYDVMVAELIDTGMPNHPPKYILNSDTKKTTQSAANAAQVFLGTSMKCASCHNHFENKEWTQTRFYAFAGYFSEGNLELIRCEEPTGQFIETAFMFDIPGAPKDVPSDMNGRLRRVAQLLVDPTNPRFAKAIVNRLWKRHMGLGLFEPADDFRLDRPPSHPELLEWLADDFMRHGYDLKHTIRMILTSRTYQLRHDPRYEDQYDIAKPDLPRYFRSPSLRRLTAEQILDSLMLVVGMSEWRGKAKTYQDDESTPLTRALGRPSTRNEVSTARPDDVAVVQALELLNGTEFHERIYTGPALAEMVKTGDAERIVTDLHLRALSRPPSPEALRAGVEFFEAGLAFSEPPGASDEEESPDPKVAAVGDMLWAFVSSPMFQYID
;
A
#
# COMPACT_ATOMS: atom_id res chain seq x y z
N MET A 1 4.23 36.37 36.93
CA MET A 1 3.43 35.41 37.71
C MET A 1 4.01 34.03 37.45
N ALA A 2 4.61 33.42 38.48
CA ALA A 2 5.21 32.10 38.39
C ALA A 2 4.09 31.06 38.40
N PHE A 3 3.98 30.24 37.36
CA PHE A 3 3.10 29.07 37.37
C PHE A 3 3.77 27.99 38.21
N SER A 4 3.27 27.84 39.44
CA SER A 4 3.66 26.79 40.36
C SER A 4 3.06 25.48 39.86
N LEU A 5 3.91 24.58 39.33
CA LEU A 5 3.54 23.19 39.10
C LEU A 5 3.18 22.57 40.45
N THR A 6 1.89 22.34 40.67
CA THR A 6 1.43 21.55 41.81
C THR A 6 1.68 20.10 41.45
N ILE A 7 2.79 19.54 41.95
CA ILE A 7 3.04 18.10 41.92
C ILE A 7 1.96 17.48 42.82
N LEU A 8 0.98 16.81 42.20
CA LEU A 8 0.05 15.93 42.91
C LEU A 8 0.88 14.83 43.59
N PRO A 9 0.68 14.59 44.89
CA PRO A 9 1.37 13.50 45.57
C PRO A 9 0.92 12.17 44.92
N VAL A 10 1.89 11.33 44.56
CA VAL A 10 1.65 9.92 44.27
C VAL A 10 0.95 9.35 45.51
N CYS A 11 -0.34 9.09 45.38
CA CYS A 11 -1.10 8.39 46.41
C CYS A 11 -0.45 7.01 46.54
N MET A 12 0.23 6.74 47.66
CA MET A 12 0.50 5.37 48.06
C MET A 12 -0.85 4.72 48.31
N GLY A 13 -1.36 4.04 47.29
CA GLY A 13 -2.63 3.33 47.34
C GLY A 13 -2.57 2.28 48.44
N GLY A 14 -3.60 2.22 49.28
CA GLY A 14 -3.79 1.08 50.17
C GLY A 14 -4.01 -0.21 49.37
N PRO A 15 -4.18 -1.36 50.06
CA PRO A 15 -4.42 -2.62 49.40
C PRO A 15 -5.60 -2.53 48.43
N ILE A 16 -5.45 -3.15 47.26
CA ILE A 16 -6.47 -3.22 46.22
C ILE A 16 -7.67 -3.99 46.81
N PRO A 17 -8.90 -3.44 46.73
CA PRO A 17 -10.09 -4.12 47.25
C PRO A 17 -10.28 -5.49 46.61
N ILE A 18 -10.39 -6.53 47.44
CA ILE A 18 -10.67 -7.90 47.00
C ILE A 18 -12.18 -8.11 46.96
N ARG A 19 -12.74 -8.30 45.76
CA ARG A 19 -14.18 -8.55 45.55
C ARG A 19 -14.51 -10.04 45.60
N ASP A 20 -15.77 -10.36 45.88
CA ASP A 20 -16.26 -11.74 45.76
C ASP A 20 -16.27 -12.14 44.28
N LEU A 21 -15.70 -13.31 43.96
CA LEU A 21 -15.63 -13.84 42.61
C LEU A 21 -16.90 -14.62 42.28
N ASP A 22 -17.38 -14.52 41.04
CA ASP A 22 -18.39 -15.43 40.49
C ASP A 22 -17.69 -16.71 39.98
N PRO A 23 -17.93 -17.89 40.60
CA PRO A 23 -17.32 -19.14 40.16
C PRO A 23 -17.67 -19.55 38.72
N ASP A 24 -18.80 -19.07 38.19
CA ASP A 24 -19.22 -19.38 36.81
C ASP A 24 -18.37 -18.65 35.75
N GLU A 25 -17.62 -17.62 36.16
CA GLU A 25 -16.69 -16.88 35.29
C GLU A 25 -15.27 -17.48 35.30
N ALA A 26 -14.93 -18.30 36.29
CA ALA A 26 -13.58 -18.85 36.46
C ALA A 26 -13.13 -19.76 35.30
N GLY A 27 -14.08 -20.38 34.58
CA GLY A 27 -13.81 -21.22 33.41
C GLY A 27 -13.66 -20.48 32.09
N LYS A 28 -13.85 -19.15 32.06
CA LYS A 28 -13.82 -18.32 30.84
C LYS A 28 -12.52 -17.53 30.68
N VAL A 29 -11.74 -17.38 31.75
CA VAL A 29 -10.49 -16.64 31.75
C VAL A 29 -9.38 -17.52 31.16
N SER A 30 -8.75 -17.02 30.11
CA SER A 30 -7.70 -17.72 29.38
C SER A 30 -6.32 -17.30 29.85
N PHE A 31 -5.39 -18.26 29.98
CA PHE A 31 -4.03 -17.94 30.37
C PHE A 31 -3.30 -17.19 29.26
N SER A 32 -3.38 -17.65 28.01
CA SER A 32 -2.67 -17.01 26.89
C SER A 32 -3.25 -15.65 26.51
N ARG A 33 -4.58 -15.48 26.57
CA ARG A 33 -5.27 -14.24 26.18
C ARG A 33 -5.29 -13.19 27.28
N ASP A 34 -5.62 -13.59 28.50
CA ASP A 34 -5.97 -12.63 29.56
C ASP A 34 -4.84 -12.48 30.60
N ILE A 35 -4.18 -13.58 30.99
CA ILE A 35 -3.19 -13.57 32.08
C ILE A 35 -1.77 -13.29 31.60
N ARG A 36 -1.35 -13.94 30.51
CA ARG A 36 0.01 -13.84 29.98
C ARG A 36 0.39 -12.40 29.60
N PRO A 37 -0.47 -11.57 28.98
CA PRO A 37 -0.13 -10.17 28.71
C PRO A 37 0.15 -9.36 29.98
N ILE A 38 -0.58 -9.63 31.07
CA ILE A 38 -0.35 -8.97 32.37
C ILE A 38 1.02 -9.38 32.91
N LEU A 39 1.34 -10.68 32.91
CA LEU A 39 2.63 -11.19 33.39
C LEU A 39 3.80 -10.69 32.54
N ASP A 40 3.67 -10.69 31.22
CA ASP A 40 4.70 -10.24 30.28
C ASP A 40 5.00 -8.74 30.46
N HIS A 41 3.96 -7.92 30.65
CA HIS A 41 4.11 -6.48 30.79
C HIS A 41 4.55 -6.04 32.19
N LYS A 42 4.07 -6.70 33.25
CA LYS A 42 4.20 -6.21 34.64
C LYS A 42 5.17 -7.02 35.50
N CYS A 43 5.53 -8.24 35.09
CA CYS A 43 6.25 -9.17 35.97
C CYS A 43 7.54 -9.71 35.34
N LEU A 44 7.53 -9.98 34.03
CA LEU A 44 8.59 -10.71 33.33
C LEU A 44 9.97 -10.05 33.45
N GLY A 45 10.05 -8.71 33.49
CA GLY A 45 11.31 -7.98 33.58
C GLY A 45 12.14 -8.28 34.83
N CYS A 46 11.49 -8.72 35.93
CA CYS A 46 12.16 -9.06 37.19
C CYS A 46 12.04 -10.55 37.57
N HIS A 47 11.01 -11.23 37.09
CA HIS A 47 10.66 -12.60 37.46
C HIS A 47 10.92 -13.62 36.33
N SER A 48 12.05 -13.48 35.63
CA SER A 48 12.49 -14.40 34.59
C SER A 48 14.01 -14.59 34.59
N GLY A 49 14.52 -15.50 33.76
CA GLY A 49 15.95 -15.75 33.56
C GLY A 49 16.59 -16.64 34.64
N LYS A 50 17.92 -16.71 34.67
CA LYS A 50 18.68 -17.69 35.49
C LYS A 50 18.57 -17.47 37.01
N LYS A 51 18.18 -16.27 37.47
CA LYS A 51 18.04 -15.91 38.89
C LYS A 51 16.87 -14.92 39.07
N PRO A 52 15.62 -15.39 38.97
CA PRO A 52 14.46 -14.51 39.09
C PRO A 52 14.35 -13.96 40.52
N LYS A 53 13.87 -12.72 40.66
CA LYS A 53 13.71 -12.10 42.00
C LYS A 53 12.69 -12.90 42.83
N GLY A 54 12.99 -13.06 44.12
CA GLY A 54 12.15 -13.86 45.02
C GLY A 54 12.15 -15.36 44.73
N MET A 55 13.01 -15.84 43.81
CA MET A 55 12.97 -17.21 43.27
C MET A 55 11.63 -17.57 42.62
N PHE A 56 10.89 -16.56 42.17
CA PHE A 56 9.58 -16.70 41.53
C PHE A 56 9.69 -16.42 40.05
N ASP A 57 9.38 -17.41 39.22
CA ASP A 57 9.52 -17.37 37.76
C ASP A 57 8.14 -17.39 37.09
N VAL A 58 7.85 -16.37 36.28
CA VAL A 58 6.54 -16.19 35.60
C VAL A 58 6.53 -16.68 34.16
N THR A 59 7.61 -17.31 33.67
CA THR A 59 7.76 -17.69 32.25
C THR A 59 6.86 -18.85 31.80
N SER A 60 6.27 -19.60 32.74
CA SER A 60 5.31 -20.66 32.44
C SER A 60 4.38 -20.89 33.63
N VAL A 61 3.18 -21.41 33.37
CA VAL A 61 2.26 -21.84 34.43
C VAL A 61 2.91 -22.85 35.36
N GLU A 62 3.67 -23.81 34.81
CA GLU A 62 4.40 -24.79 35.61
C GLU A 62 5.34 -24.12 36.63
N ASN A 63 6.00 -23.03 36.23
CA ASN A 63 6.89 -22.29 37.11
C ASN A 63 6.14 -21.46 38.15
N LEU A 64 4.95 -20.92 37.80
CA LEU A 64 4.09 -20.20 38.73
C LEU A 64 3.60 -21.09 39.89
N LEU A 65 3.46 -22.40 39.64
CA LEU A 65 3.03 -23.41 40.61
C LEU A 65 4.16 -23.91 41.53
N LYS A 66 5.43 -23.61 41.21
CA LYS A 66 6.59 -24.01 42.03
C LYS A 66 6.76 -23.06 43.22
N GLU A 67 7.43 -23.55 44.27
CA GLU A 67 7.73 -22.74 45.46
C GLU A 67 8.67 -21.56 45.13
N GLY A 68 8.21 -20.34 45.40
CA GLY A 68 8.97 -19.11 45.30
C GLY A 68 9.52 -18.69 46.66
N GLY A 69 10.72 -19.17 47.01
CA GLY A 69 11.42 -18.74 48.23
C GLY A 69 10.61 -18.94 49.52
N SER A 70 10.59 -17.93 50.39
CA SER A 70 9.92 -18.01 51.71
C SER A 70 8.40 -17.75 51.67
N ALA A 71 7.84 -17.40 50.50
CA ALA A 71 6.42 -17.07 50.35
C ALA A 71 5.55 -18.28 49.94
N GLY A 72 6.16 -19.44 49.67
CA GLY A 72 5.46 -20.63 49.19
C GLY A 72 5.21 -20.60 47.67
N PRO A 73 4.31 -21.44 47.14
CA PRO A 73 3.94 -21.44 45.73
C PRO A 73 3.38 -20.09 45.29
N GLY A 74 3.82 -19.59 44.14
CA GLY A 74 3.31 -18.34 43.59
C GLY A 74 1.81 -18.38 43.30
N VAL A 75 1.35 -19.52 42.77
CA VAL A 75 -0.04 -19.84 42.49
C VAL A 75 -0.45 -21.15 43.16
N ILE A 76 -1.59 -21.14 43.84
CA ILE A 76 -2.24 -22.33 44.41
C ILE A 76 -3.56 -22.54 43.66
N PRO A 77 -3.65 -23.52 42.74
CA PRO A 77 -4.86 -23.79 41.97
C PRO A 77 -6.11 -23.93 42.84
N GLY A 78 -7.18 -23.25 42.45
CA GLY A 78 -8.46 -23.21 43.15
C GLY A 78 -8.48 -22.35 44.42
N LYS A 79 -7.36 -21.70 44.78
CA LYS A 79 -7.23 -20.90 46.02
C LYS A 79 -6.60 -19.53 45.72
N PRO A 80 -7.31 -18.63 45.02
CA PRO A 80 -6.78 -17.32 44.63
C PRO A 80 -6.29 -16.50 45.82
N ASP A 81 -7.08 -16.41 46.89
CA ASP A 81 -6.75 -15.55 48.04
C ASP A 81 -5.68 -16.15 48.98
N GLN A 82 -5.21 -17.37 48.70
CA GLN A 82 -4.07 -17.99 49.38
C GLN A 82 -2.80 -18.01 48.51
N SER A 83 -2.90 -17.59 47.25
CA SER A 83 -1.80 -17.58 46.30
C SER A 83 -0.90 -16.37 46.54
N ALA A 84 0.41 -16.59 46.65
CA ALA A 84 1.36 -15.52 46.97
C ALA A 84 1.32 -14.38 45.94
N VAL A 85 1.12 -14.69 44.66
CA VAL A 85 1.00 -13.67 43.59
C VAL A 85 -0.12 -12.68 43.88
N VAL A 86 -1.31 -13.15 44.29
CA VAL A 86 -2.48 -12.31 44.59
C VAL A 86 -2.20 -11.42 45.80
N LEU A 87 -1.63 -12.01 46.87
CA LEU A 87 -1.33 -11.30 48.11
C LEU A 87 -0.32 -10.16 47.90
N TYR A 88 0.68 -10.34 47.03
CA TYR A 88 1.67 -9.32 46.71
C TYR A 88 1.14 -8.26 45.74
N VAL A 89 0.38 -8.61 44.70
CA VAL A 89 -0.14 -7.61 43.75
C VAL A 89 -1.26 -6.75 44.35
N SER A 90 -2.08 -7.34 45.24
CA SER A 90 -3.14 -6.62 45.94
C SER A 90 -2.64 -5.78 47.12
N GLY A 91 -1.34 -5.82 47.44
CA GLY A 91 -0.76 -5.07 48.55
C GLY A 91 -1.14 -5.60 49.95
N LEU A 92 -1.58 -6.85 50.05
CA LEU A 92 -1.81 -7.53 51.34
C LEU A 92 -0.51 -8.04 51.96
N LEU A 93 0.54 -8.22 51.16
CA LEU A 93 1.91 -8.49 51.58
C LEU A 93 2.88 -7.44 51.00
N GLU A 94 3.93 -7.13 51.77
CA GLU A 94 4.95 -6.16 51.37
C GLU A 94 6.27 -6.84 50.92
N PRO A 95 6.97 -6.26 49.92
CA PRO A 95 6.57 -5.07 49.16
C PRO A 95 5.46 -5.38 48.16
N GLN A 96 4.51 -4.45 47.97
CA GLN A 96 3.47 -4.58 46.94
C GLN A 96 4.14 -4.67 45.55
N MET A 97 3.63 -5.59 44.72
CA MET A 97 4.12 -5.80 43.35
C MET A 97 3.17 -5.21 42.30
N PRO A 98 3.70 -4.65 41.19
CA PRO A 98 5.11 -4.58 40.83
C PRO A 98 5.83 -3.44 41.57
N LYS A 99 7.03 -3.72 42.08
CA LYS A 99 7.79 -2.76 42.90
C LYS A 99 8.31 -1.61 42.04
N ASP A 100 8.09 -0.37 42.50
CA ASP A 100 8.50 0.87 41.83
C ASP A 100 7.77 1.16 40.49
N GLU A 101 6.65 0.46 40.21
CA GLU A 101 5.74 0.70 39.09
C GLU A 101 4.30 0.92 39.58
N PRO A 102 3.40 1.47 38.74
CA PRO A 102 1.98 1.55 39.08
C PRO A 102 1.39 0.17 39.40
N PRO A 103 0.58 0.04 40.47
CA PRO A 103 -0.05 -1.23 40.83
C PRO A 103 -0.99 -1.72 39.71
N LEU A 104 -1.31 -3.02 39.74
CA LEU A 104 -2.34 -3.58 38.86
C LEU A 104 -3.69 -2.90 39.14
N SER A 105 -4.57 -2.87 38.14
CA SER A 105 -5.95 -2.46 38.33
C SER A 105 -6.75 -3.51 39.11
N GLU A 106 -7.89 -3.12 39.69
CA GLU A 106 -8.82 -4.07 40.34
C GLU A 106 -9.23 -5.21 39.36
N GLU A 107 -9.46 -4.86 38.09
CA GLU A 107 -9.86 -5.81 37.05
C GLU A 107 -8.74 -6.81 36.70
N GLU A 108 -7.49 -6.35 36.62
CA GLU A 108 -6.33 -7.23 36.37
C GLU A 108 -6.12 -8.20 37.54
N VAL A 109 -6.30 -7.75 38.78
CA VAL A 109 -6.23 -8.62 39.97
C VAL A 109 -7.37 -9.63 39.96
N ASP A 110 -8.59 -9.22 39.64
CA ASP A 110 -9.74 -10.14 39.57
C ASP A 110 -9.60 -11.16 38.44
N LEU A 111 -9.03 -10.79 37.29
CA LEU A 111 -8.70 -11.75 36.22
C LEU A 111 -7.72 -12.82 36.69
N ILE A 112 -6.61 -12.41 37.34
CA ILE A 112 -5.64 -13.35 37.92
C ILE A 112 -6.33 -14.27 38.92
N ARG A 113 -7.21 -13.72 39.77
CA ARG A 113 -7.93 -14.49 40.78
C ARG A 113 -8.93 -15.48 40.17
N LEU A 114 -9.69 -15.09 39.15
CA LEU A 114 -10.62 -15.97 38.43
C LEU A 114 -9.88 -17.10 37.72
N TRP A 115 -8.76 -16.82 37.07
CA TRP A 115 -7.93 -17.84 36.44
C TRP A 115 -7.39 -18.85 37.47
N ILE A 116 -6.91 -18.37 38.63
CA ILE A 116 -6.46 -19.26 39.71
C ILE A 116 -7.63 -20.09 40.24
N LEU A 117 -8.80 -19.49 40.42
CA LEU A 117 -10.02 -20.19 40.83
C LEU A 117 -10.41 -21.29 39.82
N GLY A 118 -10.25 -21.03 38.53
CA GLY A 118 -10.45 -21.97 37.41
C GLY A 118 -9.41 -23.11 37.34
N GLY A 119 -8.45 -23.12 38.26
CA GLY A 119 -7.43 -24.15 38.40
C GLY A 119 -6.09 -23.80 37.76
N ALA A 120 -5.87 -22.53 37.41
CA ALA A 120 -4.61 -22.01 36.86
C ALA A 120 -4.10 -22.85 35.68
N ARG A 121 -4.97 -23.09 34.68
CA ARG A 121 -4.65 -23.94 33.52
C ARG A 121 -3.86 -23.16 32.48
N ASP A 122 -2.95 -23.84 31.79
CA ASP A 122 -2.24 -23.30 30.61
C ASP A 122 -2.98 -23.74 29.34
N ASP A 123 -3.59 -22.78 28.65
CA ASP A 123 -4.32 -22.97 27.38
C ASP A 123 -3.54 -22.44 26.18
N THR A 124 -2.25 -22.10 26.34
CA THR A 124 -1.39 -21.56 25.26
C THR A 124 -1.35 -22.49 24.02
N GLY A 125 -1.52 -23.80 24.20
CA GLY A 125 -1.59 -24.77 23.11
C GLY A 125 -2.98 -24.92 22.47
N LEU A 126 -4.06 -24.64 23.21
CA LEU A 126 -5.45 -24.78 22.76
C LEU A 126 -5.91 -23.53 22.02
N GLU A 127 -5.53 -22.33 22.49
CA GLU A 127 -5.77 -21.09 21.76
C GLU A 127 -4.87 -20.96 20.52
N ALA A 128 -3.72 -21.65 20.45
CA ALA A 128 -2.96 -21.71 19.20
C ALA A 128 -3.71 -22.47 18.09
N GLU A 129 -4.55 -23.45 18.46
CA GLU A 129 -5.45 -24.16 17.54
C GLU A 129 -6.75 -23.38 17.31
N GLU A 130 -7.38 -22.80 18.34
CA GLU A 130 -8.62 -22.02 18.20
C GLU A 130 -8.40 -20.61 17.61
N ALA A 131 -7.26 -19.96 17.83
CA ALA A 131 -6.90 -18.71 17.14
C ALA A 131 -6.40 -18.97 15.71
N ALA A 132 -5.97 -20.20 15.39
CA ALA A 132 -5.81 -20.62 14.00
C ALA A 132 -7.18 -20.80 13.32
N ASP A 133 -8.20 -21.26 14.06
CA ASP A 133 -9.57 -21.46 13.56
C ASP A 133 -10.39 -20.16 13.50
N ALA A 134 -10.23 -19.24 14.46
CA ALA A 134 -10.91 -17.94 14.52
C ALA A 134 -10.27 -16.86 13.62
N ASN A 135 -8.99 -17.03 13.24
CA ASN A 135 -8.34 -16.24 12.18
C ASN A 135 -8.38 -16.95 10.81
N SER A 136 -9.18 -18.00 10.67
CA SER A 136 -9.40 -18.59 9.36
C SER A 136 -10.16 -17.58 8.49
N VAL A 137 -9.50 -17.14 7.42
CA VAL A 137 -10.18 -16.68 6.22
C VAL A 137 -11.16 -17.80 5.84
N PRO A 138 -12.42 -17.51 5.43
CA PRO A 138 -13.38 -18.55 5.08
C PRO A 138 -12.68 -19.63 4.26
N ASP A 139 -12.66 -20.84 4.81
CA ASP A 139 -11.85 -21.94 4.34
C ASP A 139 -12.13 -22.11 2.85
N ARG A 140 -11.12 -21.80 2.03
CA ARG A 140 -11.15 -22.09 0.59
C ARG A 140 -10.93 -23.59 0.47
N HIS A 141 -11.93 -24.35 0.88
CA HIS A 141 -11.96 -25.79 0.74
C HIS A 141 -11.80 -26.10 -0.75
N ILE A 142 -10.65 -26.68 -1.05
CA ILE A 142 -10.31 -27.28 -2.33
C ILE A 142 -11.32 -28.43 -2.51
N SER A 143 -12.13 -28.41 -3.57
CA SER A 143 -12.88 -29.61 -4.00
C SER A 143 -11.91 -30.78 -4.24
N GLU A 144 -12.34 -32.05 -4.29
CA GLU A 144 -11.45 -33.24 -4.37
C GLU A 144 -10.13 -32.97 -5.10
N GLY A 145 -8.99 -33.05 -4.39
CA GLY A 145 -7.71 -32.54 -4.86
C GLY A 145 -7.19 -33.21 -6.15
N PRO A 146 -6.10 -32.67 -6.75
CA PRO A 146 -5.64 -33.08 -8.06
C PRO A 146 -5.25 -34.56 -8.15
N SER A 147 -5.54 -35.16 -9.31
CA SER A 147 -5.17 -36.54 -9.60
C SER A 147 -3.64 -36.72 -9.70
N PRO A 148 -3.10 -37.92 -9.41
CA PRO A 148 -1.68 -38.21 -9.58
C PRO A 148 -1.16 -37.93 -11.00
N GLU A 149 -1.99 -38.16 -12.03
CA GLU A 149 -1.66 -37.90 -13.43
C GLU A 149 -1.46 -36.39 -13.69
N GLU A 150 -2.36 -35.53 -13.20
CA GLU A 150 -2.24 -34.07 -13.36
C GLU A 150 -0.98 -33.53 -12.68
N ILE A 151 -0.64 -34.05 -11.49
CA ILE A 151 0.60 -33.69 -10.80
C ILE A 151 1.81 -34.15 -11.61
N GLN A 152 1.77 -35.36 -12.17
CA GLN A 152 2.87 -35.91 -12.95
C GLN A 152 3.13 -35.07 -14.21
N GLU A 153 2.10 -34.66 -14.95
CA GLU A 153 2.25 -33.81 -16.13
C GLU A 153 2.95 -32.48 -15.85
N ILE A 154 2.69 -31.87 -14.69
CA ILE A 154 3.34 -30.63 -14.25
C ILE A 154 4.82 -30.85 -13.90
N LEU A 155 5.15 -31.97 -13.25
CA LEU A 155 6.52 -32.27 -12.82
C LEU A 155 7.51 -32.41 -13.99
N PHE A 156 7.04 -32.83 -15.17
CA PHE A 156 7.87 -33.02 -16.35
C PHE A 156 7.96 -31.78 -17.28
N VAL A 157 7.40 -30.65 -16.88
CA VAL A 157 7.56 -29.37 -17.59
C VAL A 157 8.97 -28.82 -17.35
N ALA A 158 9.72 -28.60 -18.43
CA ALA A 158 11.11 -28.14 -18.35
C ALA A 158 11.24 -26.64 -18.06
N ASP A 159 10.34 -25.80 -18.58
CA ASP A 159 10.35 -24.36 -18.35
C ASP A 159 9.72 -24.03 -16.97
N PRO A 160 10.46 -23.41 -16.04
CA PRO A 160 9.94 -23.06 -14.72
C PRO A 160 8.72 -22.12 -14.76
N ALA A 161 8.65 -21.20 -15.73
CA ALA A 161 7.53 -20.27 -15.85
C ALA A 161 6.25 -20.99 -16.31
N GLU A 162 6.33 -21.81 -17.36
CA GLU A 162 5.23 -22.68 -17.79
C GLU A 162 4.79 -23.64 -16.66
N GLN A 163 5.74 -24.20 -15.90
CA GLN A 163 5.42 -25.06 -14.77
C GLN A 163 4.61 -24.31 -13.70
N LEU A 164 5.00 -23.07 -13.37
CA LEU A 164 4.27 -22.22 -12.43
C LEU A 164 2.84 -21.94 -12.92
N ILE A 165 2.69 -21.59 -14.20
CA ILE A 165 1.39 -21.30 -14.82
C ILE A 165 0.46 -22.53 -14.76
N ARG A 166 0.97 -23.73 -15.03
CA ARG A 166 0.16 -24.96 -14.91
C ARG A 166 -0.24 -25.25 -13.47
N LYS A 167 0.67 -25.08 -12.51
CA LYS A 167 0.35 -25.21 -11.07
C LYS A 167 -0.74 -24.23 -10.66
N ARG A 168 -0.63 -22.97 -11.07
CA ARG A 168 -1.67 -21.96 -10.86
C ARG A 168 -3.03 -22.42 -11.39
N ASN A 169 -3.09 -22.83 -12.66
CA ASN A 169 -4.34 -23.22 -13.31
C ASN A 169 -4.99 -24.41 -12.59
N LEU A 170 -4.17 -25.39 -12.19
CA LEU A 170 -4.63 -26.52 -11.38
C LEU A 170 -5.23 -26.03 -10.06
N ARG A 171 -4.53 -25.16 -9.32
CA ARG A 171 -5.03 -24.62 -8.03
C ARG A 171 -6.32 -23.81 -8.19
N LEU A 172 -6.43 -23.00 -9.24
CA LEU A 172 -7.65 -22.22 -9.54
C LEU A 172 -8.87 -23.09 -9.84
N ALA A 173 -8.68 -24.27 -10.42
CA ALA A 173 -9.78 -25.18 -10.76
C ALA A 173 -10.52 -25.69 -9.51
N TYR A 174 -9.82 -25.75 -8.37
CA TYR A 174 -10.38 -26.23 -7.10
C TYR A 174 -10.82 -25.11 -6.16
N LEU A 175 -10.57 -23.84 -6.51
CA LEU A 175 -11.05 -22.71 -5.72
C LEU A 175 -12.57 -22.56 -5.85
N PRO A 176 -13.27 -22.22 -4.75
CA PRO A 176 -14.68 -21.88 -4.81
C PRO A 176 -14.92 -20.69 -5.76
N PRO A 177 -16.14 -20.59 -6.33
CA PRO A 177 -16.49 -19.43 -7.15
C PRO A 177 -16.50 -18.15 -6.31
N ALA A 178 -16.14 -17.02 -6.93
CA ALA A 178 -16.23 -15.71 -6.30
C ALA A 178 -17.66 -15.29 -5.94
N PRO A 179 -17.82 -14.29 -5.05
CA PRO A 179 -19.10 -13.64 -4.82
C PRO A 179 -19.75 -13.18 -6.13
N THR A 180 -21.05 -13.41 -6.28
CA THR A 180 -21.78 -12.97 -7.48
C THR A 180 -22.06 -11.47 -7.40
N PRO A 181 -21.81 -10.68 -8.47
CA PRO A 181 -22.19 -9.28 -8.50
C PRO A 181 -23.68 -9.07 -8.18
N PRO A 182 -24.03 -8.16 -7.26
CA PRO A 182 -25.41 -7.99 -6.82
C PRO A 182 -26.31 -7.42 -7.94
N GLU A 183 -27.62 -7.63 -7.80
CA GLU A 183 -28.61 -6.97 -8.63
C GLU A 183 -28.94 -5.58 -8.06
N VAL A 184 -28.89 -4.55 -8.90
CA VAL A 184 -29.03 -3.14 -8.50
C VAL A 184 -29.92 -2.38 -9.47
N LYS A 185 -30.47 -1.24 -9.02
CA LYS A 185 -31.30 -0.34 -9.85
C LYS A 185 -30.50 0.74 -10.54
N ALA A 186 -29.35 1.12 -9.98
CA ALA A 186 -28.50 2.15 -10.55
C ALA A 186 -27.95 1.73 -11.93
N PRO A 187 -27.60 2.69 -12.81
CA PRO A 187 -26.96 2.38 -14.08
C PRO A 187 -25.61 1.69 -13.86
N VAL A 188 -25.35 0.64 -14.64
CA VAL A 188 -24.11 -0.16 -14.58
C VAL A 188 -23.52 -0.28 -15.98
N TYR A 189 -22.19 -0.19 -16.10
CA TYR A 189 -21.45 -0.49 -17.32
C TYR A 189 -20.80 -1.86 -17.23
N ASN A 190 -20.27 -2.22 -16.07
CA ASN A 190 -19.66 -3.53 -15.83
C ASN A 190 -19.93 -4.03 -14.39
N PRO A 191 -19.45 -5.23 -14.01
CA PRO A 191 -19.73 -5.80 -12.69
C PRO A 191 -19.25 -4.99 -11.48
N ILE A 192 -18.19 -4.18 -11.59
CA ILE A 192 -17.70 -3.32 -10.49
C ILE A 192 -18.83 -2.39 -10.02
N ASP A 193 -19.55 -1.81 -10.99
CA ASP A 193 -20.60 -0.84 -10.74
C ASP A 193 -21.75 -1.44 -9.91
N ARG A 194 -21.98 -2.75 -10.01
CA ARG A 194 -23.00 -3.45 -9.23
C ARG A 194 -22.66 -3.44 -7.74
N PHE A 195 -21.41 -3.75 -7.37
CA PHE A 195 -21.00 -3.72 -5.97
C PHE A 195 -21.02 -2.30 -5.40
N ILE A 196 -20.57 -1.32 -6.17
CA ILE A 196 -20.57 0.10 -5.76
C ILE A 196 -22.01 0.63 -5.62
N ALA A 197 -22.87 0.35 -6.59
CA ALA A 197 -24.28 0.74 -6.52
C ALA A 197 -25.02 0.06 -5.37
N ALA A 198 -24.74 -1.21 -5.08
CA ALA A 198 -25.32 -1.90 -3.93
C ALA A 198 -24.92 -1.21 -2.62
N ARG A 199 -23.68 -0.72 -2.53
CA ARG A 199 -23.24 0.10 -1.39
C ARG A 199 -24.02 1.41 -1.31
N TRP A 200 -24.27 2.09 -2.43
CA TRP A 200 -25.11 3.30 -2.45
C TRP A 200 -26.53 3.02 -1.97
N GLU A 201 -27.15 1.94 -2.45
CA GLU A 201 -28.50 1.56 -2.07
C GLU A 201 -28.60 1.19 -0.58
N SER A 202 -27.52 0.67 0.02
CA SER A 202 -27.42 0.37 1.46
C SER A 202 -27.27 1.60 2.37
N GLU A 203 -27.13 2.80 1.79
CA GLU A 203 -26.98 4.05 2.53
C GLU A 203 -28.20 4.34 3.42
N ALA A 204 -27.95 4.81 4.65
CA ALA A 204 -29.01 5.08 5.61
C ALA A 204 -29.78 6.37 5.30
N ASP A 205 -29.11 7.37 4.70
CA ASP A 205 -29.74 8.60 4.22
C ASP A 205 -30.53 8.32 2.92
N PRO A 206 -31.87 8.46 2.91
CA PRO A 206 -32.68 8.19 1.73
C PRO A 206 -32.38 9.09 0.53
N GLY A 207 -31.92 10.33 0.78
CA GLY A 207 -31.53 11.26 -0.27
C GLY A 207 -30.26 10.80 -0.98
N LEU A 208 -29.29 10.29 -0.23
CA LEU A 208 -28.02 9.76 -0.76
C LEU A 208 -28.15 8.32 -1.32
N SER A 209 -29.08 7.53 -0.80
CA SER A 209 -29.39 6.19 -1.32
C SER A 209 -29.98 6.23 -2.73
N LEU A 210 -30.78 7.27 -3.03
CA LEU A 210 -31.37 7.48 -4.36
C LEU A 210 -30.50 8.34 -5.29
N PHE A 211 -29.43 8.95 -4.78
CA PHE A 211 -28.57 9.83 -5.55
C PHE A 211 -27.65 9.02 -6.47
N VAL A 212 -27.75 9.28 -7.78
CA VAL A 212 -26.90 8.69 -8.81
C VAL A 212 -25.98 9.78 -9.36
N PRO A 213 -24.67 9.75 -9.11
CA PRO A 213 -23.73 10.76 -9.59
C PRO A 213 -23.57 10.72 -11.12
N ASP A 214 -23.40 11.86 -11.78
CA ASP A 214 -23.17 11.96 -13.22
C ASP A 214 -21.77 11.43 -13.61
N VAL A 215 -21.65 10.93 -14.84
CA VAL A 215 -20.34 10.64 -15.45
C VAL A 215 -19.67 11.93 -15.96
N CYS A 216 -18.34 11.94 -16.03
CA CYS A 216 -17.56 13.05 -16.57
C CYS A 216 -17.75 13.19 -18.08
N ASP A 217 -17.42 14.38 -18.61
CA ASP A 217 -17.43 14.62 -20.05
C ASP A 217 -16.28 13.89 -20.77
N ASP A 218 -16.33 13.87 -22.10
CA ASP A 218 -15.36 13.13 -22.90
C ASP A 218 -13.94 13.70 -22.86
N ALA A 219 -13.78 15.01 -22.70
CA ALA A 219 -12.47 15.63 -22.62
C ALA A 219 -11.79 15.27 -21.29
N THR A 220 -12.55 15.31 -20.19
CA THR A 220 -12.13 14.82 -18.88
C THR A 220 -11.77 13.34 -18.94
N PHE A 221 -12.64 12.49 -19.49
CA PHE A 221 -12.38 11.05 -19.60
C PHE A 221 -11.10 10.74 -20.40
N LEU A 222 -10.91 11.37 -21.56
CA LEU A 222 -9.73 11.19 -22.40
C LEU A 222 -8.46 11.56 -21.64
N ARG A 223 -8.45 12.74 -21.03
CA ARG A 223 -7.30 13.24 -20.27
C ARG A 223 -6.94 12.31 -19.11
N ARG A 224 -7.96 11.88 -18.36
CA ARG A 224 -7.85 10.95 -17.23
C ARG A 224 -7.25 9.62 -17.68
N ALA A 225 -7.83 8.99 -18.71
CA ALA A 225 -7.37 7.71 -19.23
C ALA A 225 -5.94 7.76 -19.80
N CYS A 226 -5.57 8.81 -20.53
CA CYS A 226 -4.20 8.96 -21.04
C CYS A 226 -3.17 9.08 -19.91
N LEU A 227 -3.44 9.91 -18.91
CA LEU A 227 -2.55 10.05 -17.77
C LEU A 227 -2.40 8.75 -16.97
N ASP A 228 -3.51 8.03 -16.76
CA ASP A 228 -3.54 6.79 -15.98
C ASP A 228 -2.88 5.60 -16.69
N LEU A 229 -2.98 5.54 -18.02
CA LEU A 229 -2.50 4.39 -18.80
C LEU A 229 -1.11 4.60 -19.40
N ILE A 230 -0.82 5.81 -19.87
CA ILE A 230 0.41 6.11 -20.63
C ILE A 230 1.21 7.28 -20.04
N GLY A 231 0.80 7.82 -18.88
CA GLY A 231 1.61 8.76 -18.11
C GLY A 231 1.76 10.15 -18.70
N ARG A 232 0.92 10.55 -19.65
CA ARG A 232 0.92 11.90 -20.24
C ARG A 232 -0.47 12.33 -20.67
N ILE A 233 -0.66 13.62 -20.89
CA ILE A 233 -1.86 14.15 -21.55
C ILE A 233 -1.93 13.73 -23.03
N PRO A 234 -3.13 13.66 -23.65
CA PRO A 234 -3.29 13.41 -25.08
C PRO A 234 -2.66 14.52 -25.95
N THR A 235 -2.26 14.19 -27.17
CA THR A 235 -1.88 15.19 -28.19
C THR A 235 -3.12 15.93 -28.70
N VAL A 236 -2.93 17.07 -29.36
CA VAL A 236 -4.04 17.84 -29.95
C VAL A 236 -4.82 17.00 -30.97
N GLU A 237 -4.13 16.18 -31.76
CA GLU A 237 -4.73 15.27 -32.73
C GLU A 237 -5.54 14.17 -32.04
N GLU A 238 -5.03 13.60 -30.94
CA GLU A 238 -5.74 12.60 -30.13
C GLU A 238 -7.02 13.21 -29.52
N VAL A 239 -6.95 14.46 -29.03
CA VAL A 239 -8.11 15.21 -28.51
C VAL A 239 -9.16 15.41 -29.60
N GLN A 240 -8.77 15.96 -30.74
CA GLN A 240 -9.69 16.24 -31.84
C GLN A 240 -10.35 14.96 -32.38
N ALA A 241 -9.57 13.89 -32.53
CA ALA A 241 -10.07 12.60 -33.00
C ALA A 241 -11.12 12.02 -32.04
N PHE A 242 -10.84 12.02 -30.73
CA PHE A 242 -11.74 11.43 -29.73
C PHE A 242 -13.01 12.25 -29.48
N LEU A 243 -12.89 13.58 -29.47
CA LEU A 243 -14.05 14.48 -29.32
C LEU A 243 -14.92 14.50 -30.59
N GLY A 244 -14.31 14.27 -31.76
CA GLY A 244 -15.02 14.10 -33.02
C GLY A 244 -15.72 12.74 -33.18
N ASP A 245 -15.25 11.70 -32.50
CA ASP A 245 -15.85 10.37 -32.54
C ASP A 245 -17.23 10.34 -31.85
N ARG A 246 -18.24 9.88 -32.59
CA ARG A 246 -19.63 9.72 -32.14
C ARG A 246 -20.09 8.27 -32.09
N GLU A 247 -19.21 7.32 -32.42
CA GLU A 247 -19.53 5.90 -32.43
C GLU A 247 -19.74 5.38 -31.00
N PRO A 248 -20.77 4.55 -30.75
CA PRO A 248 -21.01 3.94 -29.44
C PRO A 248 -19.79 3.16 -28.95
N GLY A 249 -19.52 3.14 -27.65
CA GLY A 249 -18.41 2.39 -27.08
C GLY A 249 -17.01 3.00 -27.31
N LYS A 250 -16.93 4.29 -27.64
CA LYS A 250 -15.64 4.96 -27.91
C LYS A 250 -14.70 5.00 -26.70
N ARG A 251 -15.25 5.02 -25.48
CA ARG A 251 -14.46 5.05 -24.24
C ARG A 251 -13.74 3.73 -24.01
N GLU A 252 -14.42 2.61 -24.25
CA GLU A 252 -13.85 1.26 -24.19
C GLU A 252 -12.79 1.09 -25.27
N ARG A 253 -13.06 1.50 -26.52
CA ARG A 253 -12.06 1.48 -27.60
C ARG A 253 -10.84 2.33 -27.28
N LEU A 254 -11.02 3.50 -26.67
CA LEU A 254 -9.91 4.35 -26.23
C LEU A 254 -9.05 3.61 -25.20
N VAL A 255 -9.65 3.05 -24.15
CA VAL A 255 -8.94 2.28 -23.13
C VAL A 255 -8.16 1.12 -23.76
N ASP A 256 -8.80 0.36 -24.65
CA ASP A 256 -8.17 -0.74 -25.38
C ASP A 256 -6.98 -0.28 -26.23
N SER A 257 -7.15 0.84 -26.94
CA SER A 257 -6.08 1.43 -27.77
C SER A 257 -4.89 1.92 -26.93
N LEU A 258 -5.14 2.50 -25.76
CA LEU A 258 -4.12 3.00 -24.86
C LEU A 258 -3.36 1.84 -24.20
N LEU A 259 -4.07 0.80 -23.74
CA LEU A 259 -3.45 -0.41 -23.19
C LEU A 259 -2.61 -1.17 -24.23
N ALA A 260 -2.94 -1.06 -25.52
CA ALA A 260 -2.15 -1.63 -26.61
C ALA A 260 -0.83 -0.87 -26.89
N ARG A 261 -0.64 0.35 -26.35
CA ARG A 261 0.60 1.14 -26.46
C ARG A 261 1.65 0.64 -25.47
N ASN A 262 2.13 -0.57 -25.70
CA ASN A 262 2.97 -1.31 -24.74
C ASN A 262 4.18 -0.52 -24.25
N GLU A 263 4.85 0.25 -25.10
CA GLU A 263 6.03 1.05 -24.73
C GLU A 263 5.70 2.19 -23.77
N GLU A 264 4.66 2.98 -24.06
CA GLU A 264 4.26 4.09 -23.20
C GLU A 264 3.63 3.60 -21.89
N TYR A 265 2.85 2.51 -21.96
CA TYR A 265 2.34 1.82 -20.77
C TYR A 265 3.50 1.35 -19.88
N ALA A 266 4.49 0.67 -20.45
CA ALA A 266 5.65 0.18 -19.71
C ALA A 266 6.47 1.32 -19.10
N ALA A 267 6.70 2.38 -19.88
CA ALA A 267 7.36 3.60 -19.42
C ALA A 267 6.64 4.22 -18.21
N HIS A 268 5.31 4.30 -18.25
CA HIS A 268 4.52 4.87 -17.18
C HIS A 268 4.53 4.05 -15.89
N TRP A 269 4.51 2.72 -16.00
CA TRP A 269 4.53 1.81 -14.85
C TRP A 269 5.90 1.65 -14.20
N THR A 270 6.96 1.83 -14.97
CA THR A 270 8.34 1.58 -14.52
C THR A 270 8.73 2.38 -13.27
N PRO A 271 8.52 3.72 -13.18
CA PRO A 271 8.89 4.49 -11.99
C PRO A 271 8.23 4.01 -10.69
N PHE A 272 6.97 3.56 -10.76
CA PHE A 272 6.28 2.99 -9.59
C PHE A 272 6.99 1.72 -9.11
N TRP A 273 7.35 0.83 -10.03
CA TRP A 273 8.04 -0.41 -9.68
C TRP A 273 9.49 -0.18 -9.27
N GLU A 274 10.13 0.88 -9.76
CA GLU A 274 11.43 1.28 -9.23
C GLU A 274 11.32 1.66 -7.74
N ASP A 275 10.33 2.47 -7.38
CA ASP A 275 10.12 2.90 -5.99
C ASP A 275 9.71 1.70 -5.10
N ALA A 276 8.83 0.83 -5.59
CA ALA A 276 8.37 -0.35 -4.85
C ALA A 276 9.47 -1.40 -4.64
N LEU A 277 10.36 -1.59 -5.62
CA LEU A 277 11.45 -2.58 -5.55
C LEU A 277 12.76 -2.00 -5.01
N CYS A 278 12.76 -0.74 -4.57
CA CYS A 278 13.96 0.00 -4.23
C CYS A 278 15.01 0.01 -5.37
N SER A 279 14.58 -0.02 -6.64
CA SER A 279 15.48 -0.06 -7.80
C SER A 279 16.25 1.26 -7.90
N ASN A 280 17.52 1.22 -7.52
CA ASN A 280 18.42 2.35 -7.67
C ASN A 280 19.22 2.20 -8.97
N GLY A 281 19.30 3.29 -9.72
CA GLY A 281 20.15 3.38 -10.91
C GLY A 281 21.65 3.37 -10.58
N ASN A 282 22.45 4.09 -11.36
CA ASN A 282 23.89 4.24 -11.14
C ASN A 282 24.28 5.19 -9.98
N HIS A 283 23.33 5.63 -9.16
CA HIS A 283 23.55 6.61 -8.10
C HIS A 283 24.10 5.95 -6.82
N GLN A 284 25.32 6.34 -6.42
CA GLN A 284 25.98 5.90 -5.19
C GLN A 284 25.64 6.85 -4.03
N GLY A 285 24.91 6.36 -3.01
CA GLY A 285 24.69 7.05 -1.74
C GLY A 285 23.67 6.34 -0.83
N GLY A 286 23.98 6.19 0.47
CA GLY A 286 23.18 5.43 1.45
C GLY A 286 23.75 4.04 1.78
N VAL A 287 23.20 3.34 2.78
CA VAL A 287 23.52 1.93 3.06
C VAL A 287 23.24 1.17 1.77
N GLY A 288 24.25 0.58 1.12
CA GLY A 288 24.18 0.12 -0.27
C GLY A 288 22.97 -0.78 -0.53
N THR A 289 22.00 -0.28 -1.28
CA THR A 289 20.65 -0.85 -1.33
C THR A 289 20.19 -1.01 -2.77
N HIS A 290 20.04 -2.28 -3.14
CA HIS A 290 19.26 -2.80 -4.26
C HIS A 290 19.78 -2.43 -5.68
N GLY A 291 19.87 -3.45 -6.55
CA GLY A 291 20.35 -3.31 -7.92
C GLY A 291 19.44 -2.45 -8.79
N ASN A 292 19.85 -2.29 -10.06
CA ASN A 292 19.02 -1.62 -11.06
C ASN A 292 18.10 -2.65 -11.73
N TYR A 293 16.80 -2.52 -11.49
CA TYR A 293 15.75 -3.38 -12.04
C TYR A 293 14.88 -2.65 -13.07
N ARG A 294 15.25 -1.43 -13.48
CA ARG A 294 14.45 -0.63 -14.42
C ARG A 294 14.16 -1.39 -15.71
N ASP A 295 15.21 -1.89 -16.35
CA ASP A 295 15.08 -2.57 -17.64
C ASP A 295 14.24 -3.83 -17.50
N TRP A 296 14.42 -4.61 -16.41
CA TRP A 296 13.60 -5.78 -16.11
C TRP A 296 12.12 -5.41 -15.88
N ALA A 297 11.85 -4.33 -15.15
CA ALA A 297 10.49 -3.87 -14.88
C ALA A 297 9.82 -3.41 -16.18
N TYR A 298 10.49 -2.51 -16.93
CA TYR A 298 10.03 -2.02 -18.22
C TYR A 298 9.71 -3.18 -19.18
N ASP A 299 10.64 -4.11 -19.32
CA ASP A 299 10.51 -5.28 -20.17
C ASP A 299 9.36 -6.21 -19.75
N SER A 300 9.12 -6.35 -18.45
CA SER A 300 7.99 -7.11 -17.90
C SER A 300 6.64 -6.47 -18.27
N PHE A 301 6.51 -5.14 -18.17
CA PHE A 301 5.29 -4.42 -18.59
C PHE A 301 5.12 -4.39 -20.11
N LEU A 302 6.21 -4.25 -20.85
CA LEU A 302 6.22 -4.23 -22.31
C LEU A 302 5.63 -5.53 -22.88
N ARG A 303 5.96 -6.67 -22.26
CA ARG A 303 5.47 -8.00 -22.65
C ARG A 303 4.15 -8.41 -21.98
N ASN A 304 3.56 -7.54 -21.17
CA ASN A 304 2.39 -7.87 -20.34
C ASN A 304 2.60 -9.17 -19.53
N LYS A 305 3.77 -9.29 -18.87
CA LYS A 305 4.13 -10.49 -18.10
C LYS A 305 3.11 -10.70 -16.96
N PRO A 306 2.61 -11.93 -16.75
CA PRO A 306 1.75 -12.26 -15.61
C PRO A 306 2.40 -11.83 -14.29
N TYR A 307 1.62 -11.21 -13.41
CA TYR A 307 2.15 -10.63 -12.17
C TYR A 307 2.72 -11.70 -11.21
N ASP A 308 2.09 -12.87 -11.11
CA ASP A 308 2.61 -14.02 -10.38
C ASP A 308 4.00 -14.46 -10.90
N VAL A 309 4.20 -14.47 -12.22
CA VAL A 309 5.49 -14.79 -12.84
C VAL A 309 6.52 -13.70 -12.54
N MET A 310 6.14 -12.41 -12.59
CA MET A 310 7.03 -11.31 -12.20
C MET A 310 7.56 -11.48 -10.77
N VAL A 311 6.67 -11.81 -9.83
CA VAL A 311 7.04 -11.98 -8.41
C VAL A 311 7.86 -13.25 -8.21
N ALA A 312 7.53 -14.33 -8.89
CA ALA A 312 8.34 -15.55 -8.87
C ALA A 312 9.76 -15.30 -9.42
N GLU A 313 9.90 -14.57 -10.52
CA GLU A 313 11.21 -14.19 -11.07
C GLU A 313 12.04 -13.34 -10.10
N LEU A 314 11.42 -12.40 -9.37
CA LEU A 314 12.12 -11.58 -8.39
C LEU A 314 12.72 -12.41 -7.24
N ILE A 315 12.06 -13.50 -6.84
CA ILE A 315 12.38 -14.23 -5.61
C ILE A 315 13.10 -15.56 -5.88
N ASP A 316 12.63 -16.39 -6.82
CA ASP A 316 13.23 -17.68 -7.16
C ASP A 316 14.39 -17.50 -8.14
N THR A 317 15.61 -17.78 -7.66
CA THR A 317 16.85 -17.71 -8.43
C THR A 317 16.93 -18.71 -9.58
N GLY A 318 16.05 -19.72 -9.61
CA GLY A 318 15.92 -20.69 -10.69
C GLY A 318 15.04 -20.25 -11.86
N MET A 319 14.40 -19.09 -11.79
CA MET A 319 13.57 -18.55 -12.87
C MET A 319 14.42 -17.92 -13.98
N PRO A 320 14.01 -18.01 -15.26
CA PRO A 320 14.84 -17.67 -16.41
C PRO A 320 15.28 -16.19 -16.50
N ASN A 321 14.50 -15.26 -15.93
CA ASN A 321 14.81 -13.82 -15.95
C ASN A 321 14.98 -13.23 -14.53
N HIS A 322 15.49 -14.02 -13.58
CA HIS A 322 15.73 -13.55 -12.22
C HIS A 322 16.66 -12.33 -12.19
N PRO A 323 16.22 -11.16 -11.69
CA PRO A 323 17.09 -10.00 -11.56
C PRO A 323 18.08 -10.19 -10.40
N PRO A 324 19.40 -10.10 -10.64
CA PRO A 324 20.39 -10.38 -9.61
C PRO A 324 20.32 -9.35 -8.48
N LYS A 325 20.62 -9.79 -7.25
CA LYS A 325 20.72 -8.95 -6.03
C LYS A 325 19.40 -8.36 -5.52
N TYR A 326 18.25 -8.82 -6.00
CA TYR A 326 16.96 -8.43 -5.41
C TYR A 326 16.83 -8.91 -3.97
N ILE A 327 17.09 -10.21 -3.74
CA ILE A 327 17.19 -10.78 -2.41
C ILE A 327 18.61 -10.60 -1.87
N LEU A 328 18.73 -9.93 -0.73
CA LEU A 328 19.97 -9.77 0.02
C LEU A 328 19.88 -10.58 1.31
N ASN A 329 20.81 -11.49 1.51
CA ASN A 329 20.75 -12.50 2.57
C ASN A 329 22.13 -12.82 3.19
N SER A 330 23.12 -11.93 2.99
CA SER A 330 24.49 -12.15 3.49
C SER A 330 24.62 -12.09 5.01
N ASP A 331 23.61 -11.55 5.69
CA ASP A 331 23.54 -11.36 7.13
C ASP A 331 22.07 -11.22 7.55
N THR A 332 21.79 -11.40 8.84
CA THR A 332 20.42 -11.38 9.39
C THR A 332 19.68 -10.09 9.05
N LYS A 333 20.34 -8.93 9.14
CA LYS A 333 19.70 -7.62 8.89
C LYS A 333 19.22 -7.52 7.45
N LYS A 334 20.07 -7.89 6.48
CA LYS A 334 19.69 -7.90 5.06
C LYS A 334 18.60 -8.93 4.77
N THR A 335 18.67 -10.12 5.38
CA THR A 335 17.63 -11.15 5.25
C THR A 335 16.28 -10.63 5.73
N THR A 336 16.22 -10.08 6.95
CA THR A 336 14.98 -9.52 7.49
C THR A 336 14.48 -8.35 6.65
N GLN A 337 15.37 -7.50 6.12
CA GLN A 337 14.97 -6.41 5.24
C GLN A 337 14.36 -6.92 3.93
N SER A 338 14.96 -7.94 3.30
CA SER A 338 14.44 -8.56 2.08
C SER A 338 13.06 -9.19 2.32
N ALA A 339 12.89 -9.91 3.43
CA ALA A 339 11.61 -10.48 3.81
C ALA A 339 10.54 -9.39 4.06
N ALA A 340 10.88 -8.35 4.84
CA ALA A 340 9.97 -7.25 5.12
C ALA A 340 9.55 -6.48 3.85
N ASN A 341 10.50 -6.25 2.92
CA ASN A 341 10.22 -5.62 1.64
C ASN A 341 9.27 -6.49 0.79
N ALA A 342 9.54 -7.80 0.70
CA ALA A 342 8.67 -8.73 -0.04
C ALA A 342 7.25 -8.77 0.55
N ALA A 343 7.10 -8.80 1.87
CA ALA A 343 5.79 -8.75 2.52
C ALA A 343 5.07 -7.42 2.27
N GLN A 344 5.77 -6.29 2.39
CA GLN A 344 5.18 -4.98 2.15
C GLN A 344 4.68 -4.86 0.71
N VAL A 345 5.55 -5.13 -0.28
CA VAL A 345 5.21 -4.99 -1.71
C VAL A 345 4.15 -6.01 -2.14
N PHE A 346 4.32 -7.30 -1.83
CA PHE A 346 3.49 -8.36 -2.43
C PHE A 346 2.28 -8.76 -1.59
N LEU A 347 2.27 -8.50 -0.29
CA LEU A 347 1.18 -8.90 0.61
C LEU A 347 0.45 -7.71 1.22
N GLY A 348 0.90 -6.47 0.97
CA GLY A 348 0.27 -5.28 1.50
C GLY A 348 0.42 -5.19 3.01
N THR A 349 1.58 -5.58 3.54
CA THR A 349 1.81 -5.64 4.98
C THR A 349 3.20 -5.12 5.36
N SER A 350 3.24 -4.00 6.07
CA SER A 350 4.47 -3.43 6.62
C SER A 350 4.95 -4.22 7.83
N MET A 351 6.01 -5.00 7.64
CA MET A 351 6.60 -5.83 8.70
C MET A 351 7.94 -5.30 9.22
N LYS A 352 8.38 -4.12 8.77
CA LYS A 352 9.68 -3.56 9.19
C LYS A 352 9.76 -3.39 10.71
N CYS A 353 8.69 -2.93 11.37
CA CYS A 353 8.66 -2.84 12.83
C CYS A 353 8.74 -4.22 13.50
N ALA A 354 8.16 -5.25 12.86
CA ALA A 354 8.17 -6.62 13.34
C ALA A 354 9.56 -7.28 13.33
N SER A 355 10.59 -6.64 12.78
CA SER A 355 11.97 -7.15 12.83
C SER A 355 12.62 -7.00 14.22
N CYS A 356 12.16 -6.04 15.02
CA CYS A 356 12.77 -5.69 16.30
C CYS A 356 11.85 -5.92 17.51
N HIS A 357 10.53 -5.84 17.31
CA HIS A 357 9.52 -6.01 18.36
C HIS A 357 8.19 -6.48 17.75
N ASN A 358 7.19 -6.84 18.56
CA ASN A 358 5.84 -7.09 18.02
C ASN A 358 5.25 -5.80 17.43
N HIS A 359 4.58 -5.87 16.28
CA HIS A 359 4.00 -4.68 15.67
C HIS A 359 3.00 -3.98 16.61
N PHE A 360 3.13 -2.66 16.77
CA PHE A 360 2.35 -1.90 17.75
C PHE A 360 0.85 -1.86 17.44
N GLU A 361 0.50 -1.55 16.19
CA GLU A 361 -0.90 -1.36 15.81
C GLU A 361 -1.55 -2.63 15.28
N ASN A 362 -0.81 -3.55 14.66
CA ASN A 362 -1.33 -4.75 14.01
C ASN A 362 -0.92 -6.01 14.79
N LYS A 363 -1.84 -6.52 15.61
CA LYS A 363 -1.59 -7.67 16.49
C LYS A 363 -1.37 -8.99 15.74
N GLU A 364 -1.69 -9.05 14.44
CA GLU A 364 -1.42 -10.20 13.57
C GLU A 364 0.09 -10.48 13.46
N TRP A 365 0.94 -9.45 13.62
CA TRP A 365 2.37 -9.49 13.35
C TRP A 365 3.22 -9.43 14.62
N THR A 366 3.39 -10.60 15.24
CA THR A 366 4.42 -10.80 16.26
C THR A 366 5.82 -10.88 15.62
N GLN A 367 6.84 -10.53 16.40
CA GLN A 367 8.24 -10.65 15.97
C GLN A 367 8.55 -12.09 15.56
N THR A 368 8.08 -13.08 16.32
CA THR A 368 8.28 -14.50 16.04
C THR A 368 7.67 -14.91 14.69
N ARG A 369 6.44 -14.48 14.38
CA ARG A 369 5.79 -14.79 13.10
C ARG A 369 6.57 -14.20 11.93
N PHE A 370 7.07 -12.98 12.08
CA PHE A 370 7.93 -12.36 11.08
C PHE A 370 9.25 -13.12 10.88
N TYR A 371 9.93 -13.52 11.95
CA TYR A 371 11.18 -14.30 11.85
C TYR A 371 10.96 -15.69 11.23
N ALA A 372 9.82 -16.33 11.51
CA ALA A 372 9.44 -17.59 10.87
C ALA A 372 9.33 -17.42 9.33
N PHE A 373 8.70 -16.35 8.86
CA PHE A 373 8.62 -16.02 7.44
C PHE A 373 9.99 -15.64 6.85
N ALA A 374 10.75 -14.79 7.55
CA ALA A 374 12.08 -14.37 7.12
C ALA A 374 13.07 -15.55 7.00
N GLY A 375 12.82 -16.65 7.71
CA GLY A 375 13.56 -17.91 7.59
C GLY A 375 13.61 -18.47 6.15
N TYR A 376 12.63 -18.17 5.29
CA TYR A 376 12.69 -18.56 3.87
C TYR A 376 13.76 -17.81 3.06
N PHE A 377 14.22 -16.68 3.57
CA PHE A 377 15.24 -15.84 2.93
C PHE A 377 16.63 -16.07 3.54
N SER A 378 16.81 -17.08 4.38
CA SER A 378 18.08 -17.50 5.00
C SER A 378 18.41 -18.96 4.71
N GLU A 379 19.69 -19.33 4.87
CA GLU A 379 20.18 -20.72 4.74
C GLU A 379 19.61 -21.67 5.82
N GLY A 380 18.98 -21.13 6.87
CA GLY A 380 18.41 -21.90 7.97
C GLY A 380 17.45 -21.07 8.81
N ASN A 381 17.01 -21.66 9.93
CA ASN A 381 16.19 -20.97 10.93
C ASN A 381 16.92 -19.74 11.48
N LEU A 382 16.20 -18.64 11.69
CA LEU A 382 16.77 -17.39 12.19
C LEU A 382 16.73 -17.35 13.71
N GLU A 383 17.81 -16.85 14.31
CA GLU A 383 17.86 -16.51 15.72
C GLU A 383 17.11 -15.20 15.98
N LEU A 384 16.23 -15.20 16.98
CA LEU A 384 15.49 -14.01 17.38
C LEU A 384 16.45 -12.98 18.01
N ILE A 385 16.42 -11.75 17.52
CA ILE A 385 17.23 -10.63 18.04
C ILE A 385 16.33 -9.64 18.78
N ARG A 386 16.70 -9.25 20.01
CA ARG A 386 15.98 -8.22 20.79
C ARG A 386 16.96 -7.13 21.21
N CYS A 387 16.63 -5.88 20.89
CA CYS A 387 17.51 -4.72 21.16
C CYS A 387 18.95 -4.93 20.67
N GLU A 388 19.10 -5.46 19.44
CA GLU A 388 20.40 -5.79 18.82
C GLU A 388 21.18 -6.94 19.49
N GLU A 389 20.61 -7.58 20.53
CA GLU A 389 21.21 -8.73 21.20
C GLU A 389 20.56 -10.06 20.75
N PRO A 390 21.35 -11.07 20.35
CA PRO A 390 20.85 -12.40 20.07
C PRO A 390 20.31 -13.08 21.34
N THR A 391 19.15 -13.74 21.22
CA THR A 391 18.46 -14.34 22.37
C THR A 391 18.81 -15.81 22.62
N GLY A 392 19.50 -16.47 21.70
CA GLY A 392 19.71 -17.92 21.68
C GLY A 392 18.50 -18.74 21.20
N GLN A 393 17.36 -18.08 20.93
CA GLN A 393 16.15 -18.74 20.46
C GLN A 393 16.08 -18.75 18.93
N PHE A 394 16.12 -19.93 18.33
CA PHE A 394 15.94 -20.11 16.89
C PHE A 394 14.47 -20.35 16.56
N ILE A 395 13.94 -19.58 15.62
CA ILE A 395 12.54 -19.66 15.19
C ILE A 395 12.42 -20.61 14.01
N GLU A 396 11.51 -21.58 14.10
CA GLU A 396 11.22 -22.49 13.01
C GLU A 396 10.67 -21.72 11.80
N THR A 397 11.24 -22.00 10.62
CA THR A 397 10.79 -21.38 9.39
C THR A 397 9.38 -21.85 9.06
N ALA A 398 8.46 -20.92 8.84
CA ALA A 398 7.08 -21.23 8.50
C ALA A 398 6.50 -20.10 7.65
N PHE A 399 5.53 -20.43 6.80
CA PHE A 399 4.84 -19.39 6.06
C PHE A 399 3.84 -18.69 6.97
N MET A 400 3.62 -17.41 6.69
CA MET A 400 2.83 -16.54 7.54
C MET A 400 1.33 -16.84 7.47
N PHE A 401 0.87 -17.56 6.44
CA PHE A 401 -0.51 -18.00 6.29
C PHE A 401 -0.55 -19.52 6.13
N ASP A 402 -1.66 -20.13 6.55
CA ASP A 402 -1.94 -21.49 6.12
C ASP A 402 -2.34 -21.49 4.64
N ILE A 403 -1.68 -22.34 3.86
CA ILE A 403 -1.91 -22.46 2.42
C ILE A 403 -2.40 -23.89 2.19
N PRO A 404 -3.71 -24.11 2.03
CA PRO A 404 -4.29 -25.44 1.93
C PRO A 404 -3.61 -26.29 0.85
N GLY A 405 -3.23 -27.53 1.19
CA GLY A 405 -2.55 -28.44 0.27
C GLY A 405 -1.11 -28.07 -0.10
N ALA A 406 -0.52 -27.00 0.46
CA ALA A 406 0.90 -26.74 0.30
C ALA A 406 1.75 -27.64 1.22
N PRO A 407 2.96 -28.05 0.79
CA PRO A 407 3.84 -28.85 1.63
C PRO A 407 4.32 -28.06 2.85
N LYS A 408 4.28 -28.69 4.04
CA LYS A 408 4.69 -28.09 5.32
C LYS A 408 6.19 -28.20 5.59
N ASP A 409 6.90 -29.08 4.90
CA ASP A 409 8.36 -29.21 5.01
C ASP A 409 9.04 -27.93 4.53
N VAL A 410 10.12 -27.50 5.17
CA VAL A 410 10.93 -26.38 4.66
C VAL A 410 12.20 -26.93 4.03
N PRO A 411 12.52 -26.59 2.77
CA PRO A 411 13.77 -27.00 2.14
C PRO A 411 15.01 -26.60 2.96
N SER A 412 16.04 -27.44 2.95
CA SER A 412 17.27 -27.20 3.70
C SER A 412 18.26 -26.28 2.99
N ASP A 413 18.14 -26.13 1.66
CA ASP A 413 19.02 -25.28 0.87
C ASP A 413 18.36 -23.94 0.50
N MET A 414 19.18 -22.92 0.26
CA MET A 414 18.70 -21.55 0.03
C MET A 414 17.83 -21.42 -1.23
N ASN A 415 18.23 -22.03 -2.34
CA ASN A 415 17.47 -21.95 -3.58
C ASN A 415 16.11 -22.64 -3.43
N GLY A 416 16.07 -23.79 -2.76
CA GLY A 416 14.85 -24.48 -2.38
C GLY A 416 13.92 -23.61 -1.53
N ARG A 417 14.46 -22.89 -0.53
CA ARG A 417 13.68 -21.98 0.33
C ARG A 417 13.11 -20.79 -0.43
N LEU A 418 13.92 -20.13 -1.25
CA LEU A 418 13.47 -19.01 -2.09
C LEU A 418 12.40 -19.44 -3.10
N ARG A 419 12.59 -20.59 -3.75
CA ARG A 419 11.57 -21.20 -4.61
C ARG A 419 10.28 -21.50 -3.85
N ARG A 420 10.38 -22.07 -2.64
CA ARG A 420 9.22 -22.40 -1.83
C ARG A 420 8.43 -21.15 -1.46
N VAL A 421 9.09 -20.10 -0.97
CA VAL A 421 8.38 -18.87 -0.60
C VAL A 421 7.81 -18.15 -1.81
N ALA A 422 8.50 -18.13 -2.95
CA ALA A 422 7.96 -17.61 -4.20
C ALA A 422 6.64 -18.31 -4.57
N GLN A 423 6.59 -19.64 -4.51
CA GLN A 423 5.39 -20.43 -4.78
C GLN A 423 4.26 -20.14 -3.78
N LEU A 424 4.57 -20.01 -2.49
CA LEU A 424 3.57 -19.73 -1.44
C LEU A 424 3.03 -18.29 -1.51
N LEU A 425 3.86 -17.33 -1.94
CA LEU A 425 3.44 -15.95 -2.14
C LEU A 425 2.43 -15.85 -3.27
N VAL A 426 2.71 -16.46 -4.42
CA VAL A 426 1.88 -16.33 -5.63
C VAL A 426 0.76 -17.35 -5.73
N ASP A 427 0.61 -18.20 -4.72
CA ASP A 427 -0.41 -19.23 -4.66
C ASP A 427 -1.83 -18.63 -4.76
N PRO A 428 -2.74 -19.18 -5.60
CA PRO A 428 -4.11 -18.70 -5.67
C PRO A 428 -4.89 -18.76 -4.36
N THR A 429 -4.50 -19.62 -3.42
CA THR A 429 -5.12 -19.71 -2.08
C THR A 429 -4.53 -18.70 -1.08
N ASN A 430 -3.46 -17.99 -1.43
CA ASN A 430 -2.88 -16.95 -0.58
C ASN A 430 -3.91 -15.83 -0.34
N PRO A 431 -4.21 -15.48 0.93
CA PRO A 431 -5.30 -14.56 1.23
C PRO A 431 -4.97 -13.09 0.94
N ARG A 432 -3.70 -12.75 0.68
CA ARG A 432 -3.25 -11.36 0.53
C ARG A 432 -2.77 -11.02 -0.88
N PHE A 433 -2.05 -11.92 -1.54
CA PHE A 433 -1.29 -11.60 -2.75
C PHE A 433 -2.11 -10.91 -3.84
N ALA A 434 -3.20 -11.54 -4.31
CA ALA A 434 -4.07 -10.96 -5.34
C ALA A 434 -4.79 -9.69 -4.85
N LYS A 435 -5.29 -9.70 -3.61
CA LYS A 435 -6.02 -8.55 -3.02
C LYS A 435 -5.13 -7.32 -2.88
N ALA A 436 -3.88 -7.51 -2.50
CA ALA A 436 -2.93 -6.43 -2.28
C ALA A 436 -2.63 -5.67 -3.58
N ILE A 437 -2.36 -6.38 -4.69
CA ILE A 437 -2.12 -5.72 -5.98
C ILE A 437 -3.40 -5.12 -6.55
N VAL A 438 -4.54 -5.82 -6.47
CA VAL A 438 -5.84 -5.31 -6.91
C VAL A 438 -6.22 -4.01 -6.18
N ASN A 439 -6.03 -3.95 -4.87
CA ASN A 439 -6.27 -2.72 -4.10
C ASN A 439 -5.35 -1.58 -4.53
N ARG A 440 -4.09 -1.87 -4.89
CA ARG A 440 -3.17 -0.85 -5.41
C ARG A 440 -3.56 -0.37 -6.80
N LEU A 441 -4.00 -1.24 -7.68
CA LEU A 441 -4.55 -0.85 -8.99
C LEU A 441 -5.79 0.03 -8.80
N TRP A 442 -6.70 -0.38 -7.90
CA TRP A 442 -7.88 0.39 -7.54
C TRP A 442 -7.50 1.77 -6.99
N LYS A 443 -6.68 1.84 -5.94
CA LYS A 443 -6.21 3.09 -5.34
C LYS A 443 -5.54 3.99 -6.38
N ARG A 444 -4.67 3.41 -7.22
CA ARG A 444 -3.94 4.18 -8.24
C ARG A 444 -4.90 4.91 -9.16
N HIS A 445 -6.04 4.33 -9.53
CA HIS A 445 -6.96 4.91 -10.52
C HIS A 445 -8.16 5.64 -9.90
N MET A 446 -8.58 5.27 -8.70
CA MET A 446 -9.70 5.90 -7.97
C MET A 446 -9.25 6.98 -7.00
N GLY A 447 -7.96 7.01 -6.64
CA GLY A 447 -7.35 7.91 -5.66
C GLY A 447 -7.48 7.44 -4.20
N LEU A 448 -8.36 6.48 -3.94
CA LEU A 448 -8.56 5.90 -2.62
C LEU A 448 -8.72 4.39 -2.70
N GLY A 449 -8.05 3.65 -1.80
CA GLY A 449 -8.10 2.20 -1.73
C GLY A 449 -9.44 1.66 -1.19
N LEU A 450 -9.77 0.42 -1.57
CA LEU A 450 -10.83 -0.35 -0.91
C LEU A 450 -10.48 -0.58 0.56
N PHE A 451 -9.20 -0.80 0.87
CA PHE A 451 -8.63 -0.65 2.20
C PHE A 451 -7.46 0.34 2.19
N GLU A 452 -7.25 1.02 3.32
CA GLU A 452 -6.19 1.98 3.57
C GLU A 452 -5.65 1.79 4.99
N PRO A 453 -4.34 1.97 5.21
CA PRO A 453 -3.29 2.23 4.21
C PRO A 453 -3.04 1.02 3.29
N ALA A 454 -2.63 1.25 2.04
CA ALA A 454 -2.39 0.18 1.05
C ALA A 454 -1.31 -0.85 1.47
N ASP A 455 -0.44 -0.50 2.42
CA ASP A 455 0.62 -1.36 2.97
C ASP A 455 0.32 -1.88 4.39
N ASP A 456 -0.90 -1.68 4.92
CA ASP A 456 -1.34 -2.28 6.18
C ASP A 456 -2.72 -2.91 6.00
N PHE A 457 -2.77 -4.02 5.26
CA PHE A 457 -3.98 -4.81 5.12
C PHE A 457 -4.24 -5.61 6.40
N ARG A 458 -5.33 -5.29 7.08
CA ARG A 458 -5.71 -5.88 8.36
C ARG A 458 -7.04 -6.63 8.27
N LEU A 459 -7.20 -7.65 9.11
CA LEU A 459 -8.47 -8.39 9.21
C LEU A 459 -9.43 -7.73 10.21
N ASP A 460 -8.88 -7.10 11.26
CA ASP A 460 -9.66 -6.34 12.25
C ASP A 460 -10.19 -5.00 11.70
N ARG A 461 -9.69 -4.58 10.53
CA ARG A 461 -10.19 -3.43 9.76
C ARG A 461 -10.50 -3.88 8.33
N PRO A 462 -11.69 -4.43 8.08
CA PRO A 462 -12.01 -4.99 6.78
C PRO A 462 -12.04 -3.91 5.69
N PRO A 463 -11.84 -4.29 4.41
CA PRO A 463 -12.02 -3.38 3.28
C PRO A 463 -13.44 -2.78 3.26
N SER A 464 -13.57 -1.58 2.71
CA SER A 464 -14.85 -0.87 2.53
C SER A 464 -15.86 -1.65 1.69
N HIS A 465 -15.38 -2.42 0.72
CA HIS A 465 -16.18 -3.28 -0.15
C HIS A 465 -15.52 -4.66 -0.21
N PRO A 466 -15.72 -5.51 0.83
CA PRO A 466 -15.01 -6.79 0.93
C PRO A 466 -15.37 -7.75 -0.20
N GLU A 467 -16.64 -7.80 -0.60
CA GLU A 467 -17.10 -8.64 -1.71
C GLU A 467 -16.54 -8.19 -3.07
N LEU A 468 -16.44 -6.87 -3.31
CA LEU A 468 -15.81 -6.32 -4.51
C LEU A 468 -14.32 -6.67 -4.56
N LEU A 469 -13.60 -6.53 -3.45
CA LEU A 469 -12.18 -6.88 -3.39
C LEU A 469 -11.96 -8.37 -3.63
N GLU A 470 -12.81 -9.23 -3.05
CA GLU A 470 -12.77 -10.67 -3.27
C GLU A 470 -13.04 -11.01 -4.74
N TRP A 471 -14.09 -10.43 -5.33
CA TRP A 471 -14.46 -10.65 -6.72
C TRP A 471 -13.37 -10.18 -7.69
N LEU A 472 -12.82 -8.99 -7.51
CA LEU A 472 -11.71 -8.48 -8.34
C LEU A 472 -10.44 -9.33 -8.20
N ALA A 473 -10.13 -9.82 -7.00
CA ALA A 473 -8.99 -10.69 -6.78
C ALA A 473 -9.16 -12.05 -7.49
N ASP A 474 -10.33 -12.66 -7.41
CA ASP A 474 -10.63 -13.90 -8.16
C ASP A 474 -10.61 -13.69 -9.67
N ASP A 475 -11.23 -12.61 -10.17
CA ASP A 475 -11.21 -12.23 -11.59
C ASP A 475 -9.77 -12.05 -12.09
N PHE A 476 -8.93 -11.33 -11.35
CA PHE A 476 -7.52 -11.15 -11.67
C PHE A 476 -6.74 -12.47 -11.75
N MET A 477 -6.94 -13.38 -10.79
CA MET A 477 -6.27 -14.68 -10.79
C MET A 477 -6.73 -15.55 -11.98
N ARG A 478 -8.05 -15.59 -12.26
CA ARG A 478 -8.64 -16.37 -13.35
C ARG A 478 -8.30 -15.84 -14.74
N HIS A 479 -8.00 -14.55 -14.85
CA HIS A 479 -7.44 -13.94 -16.07
C HIS A 479 -5.91 -13.98 -16.10
N GLY A 480 -5.31 -14.93 -15.38
CA GLY A 480 -3.90 -15.25 -15.48
C GLY A 480 -2.98 -14.20 -14.86
N TYR A 481 -3.44 -13.46 -13.85
CA TYR A 481 -2.71 -12.38 -13.20
C TYR A 481 -2.33 -11.24 -14.16
N ASP A 482 -3.19 -10.97 -15.15
CA ASP A 482 -3.03 -9.88 -16.12
C ASP A 482 -3.43 -8.53 -15.49
N LEU A 483 -2.42 -7.65 -15.32
CA LEU A 483 -2.63 -6.31 -14.79
C LEU A 483 -3.46 -5.45 -15.73
N LYS A 484 -3.25 -5.53 -17.05
CA LYS A 484 -4.00 -4.75 -18.05
C LYS A 484 -5.47 -5.13 -18.07
N HIS A 485 -5.79 -6.41 -17.90
CA HIS A 485 -7.18 -6.87 -17.75
C HIS A 485 -7.88 -6.18 -16.59
N THR A 486 -7.26 -6.18 -15.41
CA THR A 486 -7.85 -5.56 -14.20
C THR A 486 -7.96 -4.04 -14.36
N ILE A 487 -6.94 -3.39 -14.91
CA ILE A 487 -6.94 -1.96 -15.22
C ILE A 487 -8.09 -1.63 -16.19
N ARG A 488 -8.25 -2.40 -17.27
CA ARG A 488 -9.35 -2.25 -18.22
C ARG A 488 -10.71 -2.37 -17.53
N MET A 489 -10.87 -3.34 -16.62
CA MET A 489 -12.11 -3.52 -15.86
C MET A 489 -12.42 -2.28 -15.00
N ILE A 490 -11.41 -1.70 -14.34
CA ILE A 490 -11.59 -0.46 -13.56
C ILE A 490 -11.96 0.70 -14.49
N LEU A 491 -11.20 0.96 -15.55
CA LEU A 491 -11.36 2.14 -16.40
C LEU A 491 -12.64 2.13 -17.25
N THR A 492 -13.18 0.94 -17.55
CA THR A 492 -14.46 0.79 -18.26
C THR A 492 -15.67 0.76 -17.32
N SER A 493 -15.46 0.81 -16.01
CA SER A 493 -16.55 0.94 -15.04
C SER A 493 -17.19 2.34 -15.14
N ARG A 494 -18.47 2.42 -14.78
CA ARG A 494 -19.14 3.69 -14.57
C ARG A 494 -18.53 4.44 -13.38
N THR A 495 -18.12 3.72 -12.34
CA THR A 495 -17.48 4.28 -11.13
C THR A 495 -16.23 5.08 -11.45
N TYR A 496 -15.32 4.58 -12.29
CA TYR A 496 -14.14 5.34 -12.73
C TYR A 496 -14.51 6.56 -13.59
N GLN A 497 -15.61 6.48 -14.33
CA GLN A 497 -16.10 7.53 -15.20
C GLN A 497 -16.92 8.60 -14.49
N LEU A 498 -17.11 8.52 -13.17
CA LEU A 498 -17.85 9.53 -12.41
C LEU A 498 -17.17 10.90 -12.51
N ARG A 499 -17.97 11.96 -12.56
CA ARG A 499 -17.50 13.34 -12.45
C ARG A 499 -17.03 13.58 -11.02
N HIS A 500 -15.87 14.20 -10.86
CA HIS A 500 -15.41 14.69 -9.57
C HIS A 500 -16.38 15.73 -8.99
N ASP A 501 -16.83 15.48 -7.76
CA ASP A 501 -17.66 16.39 -6.97
C ASP A 501 -17.15 16.37 -5.52
N PRO A 502 -16.51 17.45 -5.04
CA PRO A 502 -15.87 17.47 -3.73
C PRO A 502 -16.84 17.30 -2.56
N ARG A 503 -18.16 17.44 -2.79
CA ARG A 503 -19.19 17.18 -1.78
C ARG A 503 -19.38 15.70 -1.47
N TYR A 504 -18.96 14.82 -2.38
CA TYR A 504 -19.13 13.37 -2.32
C TYR A 504 -17.80 12.62 -2.45
N GLU A 505 -16.68 13.33 -2.38
CA GLU A 505 -15.35 12.74 -2.34
C GLU A 505 -15.13 12.05 -0.99
N ASP A 506 -14.83 10.75 -1.04
CA ASP A 506 -14.45 10.01 0.15
C ASP A 506 -13.02 10.37 0.56
N GLN A 507 -12.75 10.29 1.87
CA GLN A 507 -11.44 10.56 2.44
C GLN A 507 -11.03 9.45 3.39
N TYR A 508 -9.72 9.26 3.56
CA TYR A 508 -9.15 8.42 4.60
C TYR A 508 -8.45 9.31 5.63
N ASP A 509 -8.87 9.17 6.88
CA ASP A 509 -8.24 9.79 8.05
C ASP A 509 -7.77 8.68 8.97
N ILE A 510 -6.48 8.67 9.30
CA ILE A 510 -5.89 7.66 10.19
C ILE A 510 -6.52 7.69 11.60
N ALA A 511 -7.04 8.84 12.03
CA ALA A 511 -7.74 8.99 13.30
C ALA A 511 -9.21 8.51 13.22
N LYS A 512 -9.74 8.29 12.00
CA LYS A 512 -11.11 7.82 11.74
C LYS A 512 -11.12 6.76 10.63
N PRO A 513 -10.44 5.62 10.84
CA PRO A 513 -10.26 4.60 9.79
C PRO A 513 -11.58 3.95 9.35
N ASP A 514 -12.62 4.01 10.19
CA ASP A 514 -13.93 3.39 9.96
C ASP A 514 -14.92 4.27 9.17
N LEU A 515 -14.48 5.43 8.67
CA LEU A 515 -15.33 6.26 7.81
C LEU A 515 -15.78 5.46 6.58
N PRO A 516 -17.09 5.45 6.28
CA PRO A 516 -17.59 4.70 5.15
C PRO A 516 -17.06 5.31 3.85
N ARG A 517 -16.68 4.44 2.91
CA ARG A 517 -16.34 4.82 1.53
C ARG A 517 -17.44 4.33 0.61
N TYR A 518 -17.90 5.20 -0.28
CA TYR A 518 -18.99 4.94 -1.22
C TYR A 518 -18.56 5.09 -2.68
N PHE A 519 -17.47 5.77 -2.98
CA PHE A 519 -16.99 6.07 -4.34
C PHE A 519 -18.03 6.78 -5.20
N ARG A 520 -18.76 7.75 -4.63
CA ARG A 520 -19.72 8.62 -5.35
C ARG A 520 -19.06 9.75 -6.14
N SER A 521 -17.79 10.00 -5.85
CA SER A 521 -16.87 10.84 -6.62
C SER A 521 -15.51 10.14 -6.61
N PRO A 522 -14.73 10.20 -7.69
CA PRO A 522 -13.30 9.90 -7.62
C PRO A 522 -12.61 10.86 -6.65
N SER A 523 -11.46 10.45 -6.10
CA SER A 523 -10.60 11.36 -5.34
C SER A 523 -9.65 12.10 -6.27
N LEU A 524 -9.43 13.38 -5.99
CA LEU A 524 -8.52 14.21 -6.77
C LEU A 524 -7.08 13.74 -6.54
N ARG A 525 -6.38 13.31 -7.59
CA ARG A 525 -5.00 12.82 -7.49
C ARG A 525 -4.03 13.81 -8.11
N ARG A 526 -2.82 13.86 -7.55
CA ARG A 526 -1.75 14.69 -8.06
C ARG A 526 -1.02 13.97 -9.18
N LEU A 527 -0.62 14.72 -10.21
CA LEU A 527 0.26 14.16 -11.22
C LEU A 527 1.65 13.94 -10.63
N THR A 528 2.26 12.80 -10.98
CA THR A 528 3.65 12.54 -10.61
C THR A 528 4.59 13.49 -11.35
N ALA A 529 5.82 13.63 -10.85
CA ALA A 529 6.87 14.38 -11.53
C ALA A 529 7.02 13.96 -13.00
N GLU A 530 7.02 12.66 -13.28
CA GLU A 530 7.14 12.10 -14.63
C GLU A 530 5.94 12.50 -15.50
N GLN A 531 4.71 12.43 -14.97
CA GLN A 531 3.50 12.85 -15.69
C GLN A 531 3.50 14.34 -16.02
N ILE A 532 3.91 15.20 -15.08
CA ILE A 532 3.99 16.65 -15.30
C ILE A 532 5.02 16.96 -16.38
N LEU A 533 6.22 16.39 -16.28
CA LEU A 533 7.32 16.69 -17.18
C LEU A 533 7.11 16.13 -18.58
N ASP A 534 6.62 14.88 -18.71
CA ASP A 534 6.31 14.28 -20.01
C ASP A 534 5.14 14.99 -20.70
N SER A 535 4.16 15.45 -19.93
CA SER A 535 3.07 16.27 -20.46
C SER A 535 3.56 17.66 -20.88
N LEU A 536 4.44 18.28 -20.09
CA LEU A 536 5.00 19.59 -20.42
C LEU A 536 5.79 19.53 -21.73
N MET A 537 6.63 18.52 -21.94
CA MET A 537 7.34 18.31 -23.21
C MET A 537 6.39 18.29 -24.41
N LEU A 538 5.23 17.63 -24.27
CA LEU A 538 4.21 17.61 -25.32
C LEU A 538 3.60 18.99 -25.56
N VAL A 539 3.29 19.73 -24.50
CA VAL A 539 2.71 21.08 -24.61
C VAL A 539 3.65 22.03 -25.32
N VAL A 540 4.95 21.99 -24.95
CA VAL A 540 5.97 22.89 -25.49
C VAL A 540 6.51 22.43 -26.86
N GLY A 541 6.06 21.27 -27.36
CA GLY A 541 6.48 20.72 -28.65
C GLY A 541 7.91 20.17 -28.66
N MET A 542 8.43 19.78 -27.50
CA MET A 542 9.77 19.18 -27.37
C MET A 542 9.68 17.66 -27.54
N SER A 543 10.62 17.11 -28.31
CA SER A 543 10.79 15.67 -28.49
C SER A 543 11.68 15.03 -27.43
N GLU A 544 12.62 15.78 -26.87
CA GLU A 544 13.55 15.32 -25.83
C GLU A 544 13.91 16.45 -24.85
N TRP A 545 14.21 16.08 -23.61
CA TRP A 545 14.81 16.95 -22.60
C TRP A 545 16.12 16.35 -22.11
N ARG A 546 17.22 17.11 -22.13
CA ARG A 546 18.58 16.63 -21.77
C ARG A 546 18.99 15.33 -22.50
N GLY A 547 18.57 15.18 -23.76
CA GLY A 547 18.85 13.99 -24.57
C GLY A 547 18.06 12.73 -24.16
N LYS A 548 16.97 12.90 -23.39
CA LYS A 548 16.04 11.84 -22.99
C LYS A 548 14.66 12.12 -23.58
N ALA A 549 14.10 11.11 -24.24
CA ALA A 549 12.76 11.22 -24.85
C ALA A 549 11.63 11.15 -23.80
N LYS A 550 11.88 10.55 -22.64
CA LYS A 550 10.91 10.38 -21.55
C LYS A 550 11.58 10.52 -20.20
N THR A 551 10.85 11.07 -19.23
CA THR A 551 11.37 11.34 -17.87
C THR A 551 11.72 10.05 -17.12
N TYR A 552 11.06 8.91 -17.38
CA TYR A 552 11.38 7.64 -16.72
C TYR A 552 12.80 7.13 -17.04
N GLN A 553 13.43 7.60 -18.12
CA GLN A 553 14.80 7.24 -18.51
C GLN A 553 15.87 8.09 -17.81
N ASP A 554 15.43 9.07 -17.02
CA ASP A 554 16.29 9.94 -16.25
C ASP A 554 16.26 9.50 -14.78
N ASP A 555 17.42 9.15 -14.25
CA ASP A 555 17.60 8.68 -12.88
C ASP A 555 17.79 9.85 -11.92
N GLU A 556 18.04 11.05 -12.45
CA GLU A 556 18.34 12.23 -11.65
C GLU A 556 17.08 12.77 -10.97
N SER A 557 17.23 13.05 -9.67
CA SER A 557 16.20 13.68 -8.86
C SER A 557 16.59 15.15 -8.65
N THR A 558 16.11 16.01 -9.55
CA THR A 558 16.31 17.47 -9.54
C THR A 558 15.51 18.17 -8.42
N PRO A 559 15.77 19.46 -8.09
CA PRO A 559 14.92 20.22 -7.18
C PRO A 559 13.44 20.20 -7.57
N LEU A 560 13.13 20.41 -8.86
CA LEU A 560 11.77 20.38 -9.38
C LEU A 560 11.11 19.01 -9.20
N THR A 561 11.75 17.92 -9.67
CA THR A 561 11.17 16.57 -9.58
C THR A 561 10.95 16.13 -8.12
N ARG A 562 11.85 16.49 -7.20
CA ARG A 562 11.67 16.25 -5.75
C ARG A 562 10.51 17.04 -5.18
N ALA A 563 10.35 18.29 -5.58
CA ALA A 563 9.22 19.12 -5.16
C ALA A 563 7.87 18.57 -5.70
N LEU A 564 7.90 17.85 -6.82
CA LEU A 564 6.77 17.11 -7.39
C LEU A 564 6.63 15.68 -6.82
N GLY A 565 7.30 15.37 -5.70
CA GLY A 565 7.13 14.11 -4.96
C GLY A 565 8.04 12.96 -5.41
N ARG A 566 8.95 13.16 -6.37
CA ARG A 566 9.92 12.12 -6.74
C ARG A 566 10.95 11.92 -5.60
N PRO A 567 11.21 10.68 -5.15
CA PRO A 567 12.20 10.45 -4.10
C PRO A 567 13.61 10.85 -4.56
N SER A 568 14.45 11.29 -3.62
CA SER A 568 15.87 11.60 -3.89
C SER A 568 16.73 10.34 -4.04
N THR A 569 16.36 9.27 -3.34
CA THR A 569 16.97 7.94 -3.36
C THR A 569 15.89 6.91 -3.07
N ARG A 570 16.03 5.66 -3.53
CA ARG A 570 15.08 4.58 -3.27
C ARG A 570 15.67 3.58 -2.29
N ASN A 571 16.04 4.07 -1.11
CA ASN A 571 16.58 3.24 -0.04
C ASN A 571 15.49 2.56 0.79
N GLU A 572 14.23 2.97 0.59
CA GLU A 572 13.06 2.44 1.28
C GLU A 572 11.97 2.11 0.27
N VAL A 573 11.26 1.00 0.52
CA VAL A 573 10.08 0.62 -0.25
C VAL A 573 9.02 1.71 -0.14
N SER A 574 8.58 2.22 -1.29
CA SER A 574 7.43 3.11 -1.42
C SER A 574 6.47 2.55 -2.46
N THR A 575 5.25 2.23 -2.04
CA THR A 575 4.15 1.79 -2.92
C THR A 575 3.11 2.90 -3.16
N ALA A 576 3.35 4.09 -2.59
CA ALA A 576 2.60 5.31 -2.82
C ALA A 576 3.50 6.50 -2.50
N ARG A 577 3.41 7.56 -3.31
CA ARG A 577 4.08 8.84 -3.05
C ARG A 577 3.12 9.76 -2.25
N PRO A 578 3.63 10.68 -1.42
CA PRO A 578 2.77 11.63 -0.71
C PRO A 578 1.98 12.52 -1.66
N ASP A 579 0.71 12.73 -1.36
CA ASP A 579 -0.18 13.63 -2.11
C ASP A 579 -0.23 15.05 -1.49
N ASP A 580 0.52 15.34 -0.42
CA ASP A 580 0.49 16.64 0.22
C ASP A 580 1.15 17.75 -0.63
N VAL A 581 0.54 18.94 -0.62
CA VAL A 581 1.11 20.13 -1.27
C VAL A 581 2.20 20.74 -0.38
N ALA A 582 3.43 20.79 -0.88
CA ALA A 582 4.55 21.41 -0.17
C ALA A 582 4.75 22.87 -0.62
N VAL A 583 5.15 23.76 0.30
CA VAL A 583 5.55 25.15 -0.02
C VAL A 583 6.67 25.18 -1.07
N VAL A 584 7.61 24.25 -0.96
CA VAL A 584 8.74 24.12 -1.91
C VAL A 584 8.25 23.90 -3.34
N GLN A 585 7.17 23.14 -3.51
CA GLN A 585 6.57 22.92 -4.83
C GLN A 585 5.97 24.19 -5.41
N ALA A 586 5.25 24.96 -4.60
CA ALA A 586 4.72 26.24 -5.05
C ALA A 586 5.85 27.19 -5.48
N LEU A 587 6.98 27.22 -4.74
CA LEU A 587 8.14 28.00 -5.12
C LEU A 587 8.75 27.51 -6.44
N GLU A 588 9.04 26.21 -6.59
CA GLU A 588 9.61 25.66 -7.81
C GLU A 588 8.74 25.91 -9.06
N LEU A 589 7.41 25.88 -8.93
CA LEU A 589 6.50 26.20 -10.03
C LEU A 589 6.44 27.71 -10.34
N LEU A 590 6.67 28.58 -9.35
CA LEU A 590 6.66 30.03 -9.52
C LEU A 590 7.99 30.57 -10.07
N ASN A 591 9.12 30.07 -9.59
CA ASN A 591 10.44 30.65 -9.86
C ASN A 591 11.57 29.63 -10.08
N GLY A 592 11.26 28.34 -10.20
CA GLY A 592 12.25 27.30 -10.44
C GLY A 592 12.87 27.42 -11.83
N THR A 593 14.20 27.44 -11.90
CA THR A 593 14.95 27.59 -13.16
C THR A 593 14.65 26.48 -14.15
N GLU A 594 14.58 25.22 -13.70
CA GLU A 594 14.28 24.08 -14.57
C GLU A 594 12.88 24.18 -15.17
N PHE A 595 11.89 24.57 -14.36
CA PHE A 595 10.51 24.72 -14.83
C PHE A 595 10.39 25.85 -15.86
N HIS A 596 11.04 26.98 -15.58
CA HIS A 596 11.14 28.10 -16.51
C HIS A 596 11.80 27.67 -17.83
N GLU A 597 12.98 27.06 -17.80
CA GLU A 597 13.67 26.62 -19.02
C GLU A 597 12.80 25.69 -19.88
N ARG A 598 12.11 24.72 -19.26
CA ARG A 598 11.23 23.78 -19.97
C ARG A 598 10.07 24.48 -20.67
N ILE A 599 9.51 25.55 -20.10
CA ILE A 599 8.41 26.33 -20.69
C ILE A 599 8.92 27.22 -21.81
N TYR A 600 9.90 28.07 -21.51
CA TYR A 600 10.28 29.19 -22.38
C TYR A 600 11.27 28.83 -23.50
N THR A 601 11.81 27.61 -23.53
CA THR A 601 12.66 27.12 -24.64
C THR A 601 11.90 26.25 -25.66
N GLY A 602 10.59 26.05 -25.45
CA GLY A 602 9.74 25.23 -26.29
C GLY A 602 9.54 25.75 -27.73
N PRO A 603 9.74 24.94 -28.78
CA PRO A 603 9.48 25.39 -30.16
C PRO A 603 8.02 25.74 -30.44
N ALA A 604 7.06 25.16 -29.70
CA ALA A 604 5.63 25.41 -29.90
C ALA A 604 5.25 26.88 -29.63
N LEU A 605 5.97 27.58 -28.75
CA LEU A 605 5.70 28.99 -28.45
C LEU A 605 5.83 29.87 -29.71
N ALA A 606 6.96 29.74 -30.41
CA ALA A 606 7.22 30.49 -31.62
C ALA A 606 6.31 30.05 -32.79
N GLU A 607 5.89 28.78 -32.81
CA GLU A 607 4.95 28.26 -33.80
C GLU A 607 3.54 28.84 -33.62
N MET A 608 3.03 28.90 -32.39
CA MET A 608 1.73 29.50 -32.07
C MET A 608 1.66 30.96 -32.51
N VAL A 609 2.71 31.74 -32.20
CA VAL A 609 2.80 33.16 -32.60
C VAL A 609 2.80 33.32 -34.14
N LYS A 610 3.42 32.41 -34.88
CA LYS A 610 3.45 32.45 -36.35
C LYS A 610 2.12 32.09 -37.01
N THR A 611 1.33 31.23 -36.36
CA THR A 611 0.20 30.54 -37.00
C THR A 611 -1.16 31.12 -36.63
N GLY A 612 -1.28 31.93 -35.57
CA GLY A 612 -2.58 32.35 -35.05
C GLY A 612 -2.67 33.77 -34.51
N ASP A 613 -3.91 34.26 -34.48
CA ASP A 613 -4.32 35.39 -33.66
C ASP A 613 -4.52 34.97 -32.19
N ALA A 614 -4.92 35.91 -31.33
CA ALA A 614 -5.10 35.66 -29.90
C ALA A 614 -6.10 34.52 -29.62
N GLU A 615 -7.23 34.47 -30.32
CA GLU A 615 -8.24 33.42 -30.11
C GLU A 615 -7.70 32.03 -30.46
N ARG A 616 -6.97 31.93 -31.59
CA ARG A 616 -6.35 30.68 -32.02
C ARG A 616 -5.25 30.24 -31.05
N ILE A 617 -4.43 31.16 -30.55
CA ILE A 617 -3.40 30.87 -29.54
C ILE A 617 -4.03 30.33 -28.26
N VAL A 618 -5.06 31.00 -27.73
CA VAL A 618 -5.76 30.57 -26.52
C VAL A 618 -6.39 29.19 -26.71
N THR A 619 -7.00 28.95 -27.87
CA THR A 619 -7.61 27.66 -28.20
C THR A 619 -6.56 26.55 -28.29
N ASP A 620 -5.42 26.80 -28.92
CA ASP A 620 -4.33 25.83 -29.03
C ASP A 620 -3.75 25.50 -27.66
N LEU A 621 -3.52 26.50 -26.80
CA LEU A 621 -3.06 26.29 -25.42
C LEU A 621 -4.05 25.44 -24.60
N HIS A 622 -5.35 25.67 -24.75
CA HIS A 622 -6.38 24.88 -24.08
C HIS A 622 -6.35 23.41 -24.53
N LEU A 623 -6.22 23.15 -25.83
CA LEU A 623 -6.14 21.80 -26.37
C LEU A 623 -4.85 21.12 -25.93
N ARG A 624 -3.71 21.83 -25.96
CA ARG A 624 -2.41 21.29 -25.57
C ARG A 624 -2.31 21.01 -24.08
N ALA A 625 -2.67 21.96 -23.22
CA ALA A 625 -2.44 21.85 -21.77
C ALA A 625 -3.62 21.18 -21.04
N LEU A 626 -4.86 21.49 -21.43
CA LEU A 626 -6.06 21.04 -20.71
C LEU A 626 -6.86 19.98 -21.46
N SER A 627 -6.41 19.59 -22.66
CA SER A 627 -7.03 18.52 -23.48
C SER A 627 -8.49 18.78 -23.85
N ARG A 628 -8.90 20.06 -23.91
CA ARG A 628 -10.29 20.47 -24.19
C ARG A 628 -10.34 21.84 -24.86
N PRO A 629 -11.39 22.17 -25.63
CA PRO A 629 -11.57 23.53 -26.12
C PRO A 629 -11.90 24.51 -24.97
N PRO A 630 -11.58 25.81 -25.13
CA PRO A 630 -11.97 26.82 -24.15
C PRO A 630 -13.50 26.99 -24.10
N SER A 631 -14.04 27.26 -22.91
CA SER A 631 -15.38 27.83 -22.81
C SER A 631 -15.38 29.28 -23.33
N PRO A 632 -16.55 29.87 -23.68
CA PRO A 632 -16.62 31.27 -24.07
C PRO A 632 -16.00 32.23 -23.05
N GLU A 633 -16.16 31.96 -21.76
CA GLU A 633 -15.56 32.72 -20.67
C GLU A 633 -14.05 32.58 -20.63
N ALA A 634 -13.53 31.34 -20.76
CA ALA A 634 -12.11 31.06 -20.74
C ALA A 634 -11.40 31.62 -21.99
N LEU A 635 -12.06 31.60 -23.14
CA LEU A 635 -11.56 32.21 -24.37
C LEU A 635 -11.40 33.73 -24.21
N ARG A 636 -12.45 34.41 -23.73
CA ARG A 636 -12.40 35.86 -23.47
C ARG A 636 -11.29 36.22 -22.47
N ALA A 637 -11.23 35.53 -21.33
CA ALA A 637 -10.21 35.78 -20.31
C ALA A 637 -8.79 35.51 -20.83
N GLY A 638 -8.60 34.46 -21.64
CA GLY A 638 -7.31 34.16 -22.26
C GLY A 638 -6.86 35.21 -23.27
N VAL A 639 -7.78 35.72 -24.09
CA VAL A 639 -7.48 36.81 -25.04
C VAL A 639 -7.13 38.10 -24.30
N GLU A 640 -7.91 38.47 -23.28
CA GLU A 640 -7.63 39.64 -22.43
C GLU A 640 -6.25 39.53 -21.75
N PHE A 641 -5.90 38.35 -21.23
CA PHE A 641 -4.58 38.11 -20.65
C PHE A 641 -3.46 38.26 -21.68
N PHE A 642 -3.62 37.69 -22.87
CA PHE A 642 -2.64 37.78 -23.94
C PHE A 642 -2.39 39.24 -24.35
N GLU A 643 -3.46 40.00 -24.58
CA GLU A 643 -3.38 41.42 -24.96
C GLU A 643 -2.74 42.29 -23.87
N ALA A 644 -3.05 42.02 -22.60
CA ALA A 644 -2.42 42.71 -21.47
C ALA A 644 -0.92 42.41 -21.37
N GLY A 645 -0.51 41.17 -21.63
CA GLY A 645 0.90 40.76 -21.66
C GLY A 645 1.72 41.52 -22.69
N LEU A 646 1.17 41.70 -23.91
CA LEU A 646 1.81 42.49 -24.97
C LEU A 646 2.03 43.95 -24.59
N ALA A 647 1.14 44.54 -23.79
CA ALA A 647 1.27 45.92 -23.33
C ALA A 647 2.36 46.10 -22.25
N PHE A 648 2.77 45.04 -21.57
CA PHE A 648 3.79 45.06 -20.51
C PHE A 648 5.22 44.87 -21.05
N SER A 649 5.37 44.24 -22.22
CA SER A 649 6.66 43.92 -22.84
C SER A 649 7.33 45.07 -23.59
N GLU A 650 6.71 46.25 -23.65
CA GLU A 650 7.35 47.48 -24.17
C GLU A 650 7.91 48.31 -22.99
N PRO A 651 9.20 48.17 -22.61
CA PRO A 651 9.80 49.07 -21.64
C PRO A 651 10.01 50.45 -22.28
N PRO A 652 9.73 51.56 -21.56
CA PRO A 652 10.19 52.87 -22.00
C PRO A 652 11.72 52.93 -21.85
N GLY A 653 12.46 52.69 -22.95
CA GLY A 653 13.89 53.02 -23.06
C GLY A 653 14.91 51.88 -22.91
N ALA A 654 14.61 50.64 -23.28
CA ALA A 654 15.61 49.57 -23.33
C ALA A 654 16.62 49.80 -24.48
N SER A 655 17.91 49.74 -24.15
CA SER A 655 19.04 49.84 -25.07
C SER A 655 19.32 48.53 -25.81
N ASP A 656 19.69 48.62 -27.08
CA ASP A 656 19.78 47.57 -28.13
C ASP A 656 20.81 46.43 -27.92
N GLU A 657 21.29 46.11 -26.72
CA GLU A 657 22.45 45.20 -26.55
C GLU A 657 22.18 43.79 -25.99
N GLU A 658 20.96 43.44 -25.59
CA GLU A 658 20.55 42.04 -25.37
C GLU A 658 19.28 41.76 -26.20
N GLU A 659 19.29 40.70 -27.02
CA GLU A 659 18.13 40.24 -27.79
C GLU A 659 16.99 39.87 -26.82
N SER A 660 16.15 40.85 -26.50
CA SER A 660 14.93 40.61 -25.73
C SER A 660 14.04 39.66 -26.55
N PRO A 661 13.52 38.56 -25.96
CA PRO A 661 12.64 37.65 -26.66
C PRO A 661 11.44 38.41 -27.24
N ASP A 662 10.95 37.95 -28.41
CA ASP A 662 9.76 38.52 -29.06
C ASP A 662 8.63 38.67 -28.02
N PRO A 663 8.11 39.89 -27.78
CA PRO A 663 7.03 40.16 -26.83
C PRO A 663 5.86 39.19 -26.91
N LYS A 664 5.52 38.75 -28.13
CA LYS A 664 4.45 37.77 -28.34
C LYS A 664 4.82 36.40 -27.82
N VAL A 665 6.06 35.96 -28.05
CA VAL A 665 6.56 34.67 -27.54
C VAL A 665 6.61 34.69 -26.01
N ALA A 666 7.04 35.81 -25.42
CA ALA A 666 7.01 35.99 -23.96
C ALA A 666 5.57 35.90 -23.41
N ALA A 667 4.61 36.60 -24.02
CA ALA A 667 3.20 36.55 -23.61
C ALA A 667 2.58 35.15 -23.73
N VAL A 668 2.89 34.39 -24.79
CA VAL A 668 2.45 32.98 -24.91
C VAL A 668 3.13 32.12 -23.84
N GLY A 669 4.41 32.35 -23.53
CA GLY A 669 5.13 31.68 -22.45
C GLY A 669 4.48 31.92 -21.08
N ASP A 670 4.10 33.16 -20.76
CA ASP A 670 3.43 33.53 -19.51
C ASP A 670 2.05 32.90 -19.40
N MET A 671 1.29 32.90 -20.50
CA MET A 671 0.03 32.16 -20.58
C MET A 671 0.26 30.68 -20.29
N LEU A 672 1.19 30.05 -21.02
CA LEU A 672 1.48 28.64 -20.86
C LEU A 672 1.86 28.32 -19.41
N TRP A 673 2.72 29.12 -18.80
CA TRP A 673 3.07 29.01 -17.39
C TRP A 673 1.84 29.04 -16.48
N ALA A 674 0.87 29.94 -16.73
CA ALA A 674 -0.38 30.00 -15.97
C ALA A 674 -1.23 28.72 -16.16
N PHE A 675 -1.28 28.16 -17.36
CA PHE A 675 -1.98 26.89 -17.63
C PHE A 675 -1.31 25.72 -16.89
N VAL A 676 0.00 25.54 -17.04
CA VAL A 676 0.70 24.37 -16.47
C VAL A 676 0.89 24.45 -14.96
N SER A 677 0.85 25.67 -14.39
CA SER A 677 0.85 25.90 -12.95
C SER A 677 -0.56 25.82 -12.35
N SER A 678 -1.62 25.66 -13.14
CA SER A 678 -2.98 25.55 -12.63
C SER A 678 -3.29 24.18 -12.01
N PRO A 679 -4.23 24.08 -11.07
CA PRO A 679 -4.72 22.80 -10.57
C PRO A 679 -5.28 21.90 -11.69
N MET A 680 -5.85 22.48 -12.75
CA MET A 680 -6.38 21.72 -13.89
C MET A 680 -5.30 20.94 -14.65
N PHE A 681 -4.06 21.43 -14.66
CA PHE A 681 -2.93 20.73 -15.24
C PHE A 681 -2.30 19.76 -14.24
N GLN A 682 -2.16 20.18 -12.99
CA GLN A 682 -1.41 19.44 -11.96
C GLN A 682 -2.17 18.27 -11.33
N TYR A 683 -3.48 18.18 -11.53
CA TYR A 683 -4.31 17.12 -10.96
C TYR A 683 -5.04 16.35 -12.05
N ILE A 684 -5.36 15.10 -11.70
CA ILE A 684 -6.30 14.23 -12.39
C ILE A 684 -7.52 14.08 -11.49
N ASP A 685 -8.67 14.49 -12.03
CA ASP A 685 -9.97 14.36 -11.39
C ASP A 685 -10.61 13.00 -11.65
#